data_AF-A0A3D9L3F3-F1
#
_entry.id   AF-A0A3D9L3F3-F1
#
_cell.length_a   1.000
_cell.length_b   1.000
_cell.length_c   1.000
_cell.angle_alpha   90.00
_cell.angle_beta   90.00
_cell.angle_gamma   90.00
#
_symmetry.space_group_name_H-M   'P 1'
#
loop_
_entity.id
_entity.type
_entity.pdbx_description
1 polymer ?
#
loop_
_entity_poly.entity_id
_entity_poly.type
_entity_poly.pdbx_seq_one_letter_code
_entity_poly.pdbx_strand_id
1 'polypeptide(L)'
;MKQLIILFLLLTITTASYTQSGNAALKNTTPVSREMGAVDGYLLHLPPGYHQNPQKRYPLIVYLHGTGERGNGSSDLYKIAKVGCPSRRAEEQGSLCFTVDGKEHCFIVISPQLRPQNNWTANNQERFWQHILEEADYRIDYSRVYLTGHSLGGNGTWEAAYADQNEPNRFAAIAPLSYWTNKSRLCRVADREIPVWAFCGTQDGRFIGHSRSAIKTLRECPRNPNVEIKFTEVKGAGHSITGPTYRTNHSMYNPNLYEWLLTKVKGSNSTHASAPAPPNQLSANAKGPNTIALTWTDRSADEEGFKVFRSTVSGNDFEHIMTLSTNKSSFQDQDLKASTKYYYKLQAFNTEGTSPYTQQVSATTEGTTQMENSISWTEIIGADLKYGQLLKTAAYGWGNSGAVSEETIPYGSDGWVSMRIEDPDKADLAFGLSSENINNNPTSIDFGFELSRHNRAFWIREKGDRRYMGSFSMGDVFKIERKASVIYYYQSGQLIATSNQQSKSALMADVALLHTGVTLFDGKMGADSKGNPAQYVNWVEVKGAKVESTRLVKTAKYGWGNAGAATASNIPAHADGWLQMTIGDASKANLAIGLSPYNPDDHPETVAYGFELSQYNNAYWKREGSQRTYLGSFDTGDVLRVERKGHEMRYLRNGNIIARSSISNAPELVGDVSLLHTGACAEAVKLYTDSENTQARQEATKPAAVDRTINLYPNPIGAAGSLHIVIEGYESEGKLMVYDMSGKLVVQQALTGGQNRLDFSHLQQSMYAYRLMINGQSVKNGVLRR
;
A
#
# COMPACT_ATOMS: atom_id res chain seq x y z
N MET A 1 -24.61 78.91 -39.51
CA MET A 1 -23.96 79.29 -38.25
C MET A 1 -24.37 78.25 -37.21
N LYS A 2 -23.59 77.18 -37.04
CA LYS A 2 -22.53 77.02 -36.01
C LYS A 2 -23.07 77.17 -34.58
N GLN A 3 -23.35 76.05 -33.92
CA GLN A 3 -22.49 75.55 -32.83
C GLN A 3 -22.96 74.16 -32.38
N LEU A 4 -22.13 73.16 -32.69
CA LEU A 4 -22.19 71.81 -32.15
C LEU A 4 -21.21 71.80 -30.97
N ILE A 5 -21.70 71.72 -29.74
CA ILE A 5 -20.88 71.46 -28.55
C ILE A 5 -21.21 70.05 -28.08
N ILE A 6 -20.26 69.14 -28.32
CA ILE A 6 -20.24 67.79 -27.78
C ILE A 6 -19.73 67.90 -26.34
N LEU A 7 -20.61 67.66 -25.36
CA LEU A 7 -20.23 67.53 -23.96
C LEU A 7 -19.94 66.06 -23.66
N PHE A 8 -18.66 65.73 -23.47
CA PHE A 8 -18.22 64.43 -22.95
C PHE A 8 -18.71 64.26 -21.50
N LEU A 9 -19.65 63.34 -21.27
CA LEU A 9 -19.97 62.89 -19.92
C LEU A 9 -18.95 61.82 -19.52
N LEU A 10 -18.03 62.17 -18.61
CA LEU A 10 -17.16 61.20 -17.93
C LEU A 10 -18.03 60.27 -17.08
N LEU A 11 -18.31 59.08 -17.59
CA LEU A 11 -18.82 57.96 -16.80
C LEU A 11 -17.63 57.37 -16.03
N THR A 12 -17.45 57.76 -14.77
CA THR A 12 -16.59 57.01 -13.85
C THR A 12 -17.28 55.68 -13.53
N ILE A 13 -17.03 54.68 -14.37
CA ILE A 13 -17.32 53.28 -14.05
C ILE A 13 -16.30 52.88 -12.99
N THR A 14 -16.69 52.93 -11.72
CA THR A 14 -16.01 52.12 -10.70
C THR A 14 -16.34 50.67 -11.03
N THR A 15 -15.47 50.03 -11.81
CA THR A 15 -15.45 48.58 -11.91
C THR A 15 -15.02 48.06 -10.54
N ALA A 16 -16.00 47.69 -9.71
CA ALA A 16 -15.75 46.70 -8.68
C ALA A 16 -15.35 45.43 -9.42
N SER A 17 -14.04 45.18 -9.50
CA SER A 17 -13.50 43.92 -10.00
C SER A 17 -14.05 42.81 -9.11
N TYR A 18 -15.07 42.09 -9.59
CA TYR A 18 -15.41 40.78 -9.05
C TYR A 18 -14.22 39.88 -9.36
N THR A 19 -13.31 39.75 -8.39
CA THR A 19 -12.30 38.70 -8.42
C THR A 19 -13.02 37.38 -8.23
N GLN A 20 -13.01 36.57 -9.28
CA GLN A 20 -13.42 35.18 -9.23
C GLN A 20 -12.46 34.47 -8.27
N SER A 21 -12.86 34.25 -7.02
CA SER A 21 -12.05 33.60 -6.00
C SER A 21 -11.95 32.08 -6.26
N GLY A 22 -11.29 31.69 -7.33
CA GLY A 22 -10.78 30.33 -7.52
C GLY A 22 -9.32 30.32 -7.08
N ASN A 23 -8.97 29.43 -6.13
CA ASN A 23 -7.63 29.21 -5.56
C ASN A 23 -7.19 30.09 -4.38
N ALA A 24 -8.08 30.46 -3.45
CA ALA A 24 -7.63 30.72 -2.09
C ALA A 24 -7.40 29.36 -1.39
N ALA A 25 -6.20 29.13 -0.84
CA ALA A 25 -5.93 27.95 -0.02
C ALA A 25 -6.93 27.89 1.14
N LEU A 26 -7.57 26.73 1.33
CA LEU A 26 -8.39 26.47 2.53
C LEU A 26 -7.47 26.54 3.75
N LYS A 27 -7.82 27.36 4.74
CA LYS A 27 -7.02 27.63 5.94
C LYS A 27 -7.39 26.71 7.09
N ASN A 28 -8.69 26.46 7.28
CA ASN A 28 -9.22 25.71 8.42
C ASN A 28 -9.75 24.33 8.02
N THR A 29 -9.83 24.05 6.72
CA THR A 29 -10.35 22.79 6.17
C THR A 29 -9.23 22.05 5.44
N THR A 30 -9.00 20.80 5.81
CA THR A 30 -7.96 19.94 5.25
C THR A 30 -8.53 19.10 4.11
N PRO A 31 -7.98 19.19 2.88
CA PRO A 31 -8.29 18.24 1.83
C PRO A 31 -7.60 16.90 2.11
N VAL A 32 -8.35 15.80 2.05
CA VAL A 32 -7.85 14.44 2.20
C VAL A 32 -8.12 13.68 0.92
N SER A 33 -7.06 13.33 0.18
CA SER A 33 -7.15 12.49 -1.03
C SER A 33 -7.12 11.02 -0.63
N ARG A 34 -8.20 10.29 -0.88
CA ARG A 34 -8.30 8.85 -0.60
C ARG A 34 -9.33 8.20 -1.52
N GLU A 35 -8.89 7.19 -2.25
CA GLU A 35 -9.78 6.42 -3.11
C GLU A 35 -10.74 5.55 -2.28
N MET A 36 -12.05 5.75 -2.48
CA MET A 36 -13.12 5.02 -1.79
C MET A 36 -14.20 4.55 -2.78
N GLY A 37 -13.76 4.09 -3.96
CA GLY A 37 -14.64 3.65 -5.04
C GLY A 37 -15.26 4.83 -5.79
N ALA A 38 -16.59 4.98 -5.73
CA ALA A 38 -17.31 6.07 -6.38
C ALA A 38 -17.09 7.43 -5.71
N VAL A 39 -16.68 7.42 -4.44
CA VAL A 39 -16.17 8.58 -3.70
C VAL A 39 -14.65 8.60 -3.82
N ASP A 40 -14.08 9.77 -4.05
CA ASP A 40 -12.63 9.97 -4.06
C ASP A 40 -12.35 11.23 -3.27
N GLY A 41 -11.65 11.09 -2.14
CA GLY A 41 -11.31 12.17 -1.22
C GLY A 41 -12.49 12.88 -0.53
N TYR A 42 -12.14 13.73 0.43
CA TYR A 42 -13.09 14.54 1.19
C TYR A 42 -12.43 15.79 1.78
N LEU A 43 -13.25 16.79 2.10
CA LEU A 43 -12.84 17.91 2.95
C LEU A 43 -13.11 17.56 4.42
N LEU A 44 -12.09 17.72 5.26
CA LEU A 44 -12.14 17.51 6.70
C LEU A 44 -11.98 18.83 7.45
N HIS A 45 -12.83 19.06 8.45
CA HIS A 45 -12.61 20.10 9.44
C HIS A 45 -12.76 19.51 10.83
N LEU A 46 -11.71 19.65 11.63
CA LEU A 46 -11.67 19.19 13.02
C LEU A 46 -11.96 20.36 13.97
N PRO A 47 -12.70 20.12 15.07
CA PRO A 47 -13.05 21.17 16.01
C PRO A 47 -11.83 21.71 16.77
N PRO A 48 -11.92 22.94 17.30
CA PRO A 48 -10.86 23.53 18.11
C PRO A 48 -10.45 22.60 19.26
N GLY A 49 -9.14 22.47 19.42
CA GLY A 49 -8.56 21.68 20.48
C GLY A 49 -8.80 20.18 20.41
N TYR A 50 -9.20 19.67 19.24
CA TYR A 50 -9.30 18.24 18.97
C TYR A 50 -8.09 17.49 19.55
N HIS A 51 -6.87 17.82 19.15
CA HIS A 51 -5.65 17.11 19.56
C HIS A 51 -5.26 17.24 21.04
N GLN A 52 -5.93 18.08 21.84
CA GLN A 52 -5.51 18.39 23.22
C GLN A 52 -6.19 17.52 24.27
N ASN A 53 -7.39 16.99 23.99
CA ASN A 53 -8.11 16.12 24.93
C ASN A 53 -8.43 14.78 24.26
N PRO A 54 -7.60 13.74 24.41
CA PRO A 54 -7.76 12.46 23.70
C PRO A 54 -9.07 11.73 24.02
N GLN A 55 -9.71 12.01 25.17
CA GLN A 55 -10.93 11.33 25.61
C GLN A 55 -12.23 12.00 25.09
N LYS A 56 -12.17 13.26 24.62
CA LYS A 56 -13.35 13.97 24.13
C LYS A 56 -13.79 13.40 22.78
N ARG A 57 -15.08 13.03 22.69
CA ARG A 57 -15.78 12.67 21.45
C ARG A 57 -16.62 13.84 20.95
N TYR A 58 -16.80 13.92 19.63
CA TYR A 58 -17.41 15.06 18.97
C TYR A 58 -18.56 14.63 18.05
N PRO A 59 -19.66 15.40 17.97
CA PRO A 59 -20.70 15.18 16.98
C PRO A 59 -20.12 15.27 15.56
N LEU A 60 -20.61 14.42 14.66
CA LEU A 60 -20.20 14.38 13.25
C LEU A 60 -21.32 14.93 12.36
N ILE A 61 -21.00 15.86 11.47
CA ILE A 61 -21.87 16.24 10.36
C ILE A 61 -21.21 15.93 9.02
N VAL A 62 -21.91 15.15 8.20
CA VAL A 62 -21.50 14.83 6.83
C VAL A 62 -22.36 15.61 5.83
N TYR A 63 -21.71 16.28 4.87
CA TYR A 63 -22.39 17.02 3.80
C TYR A 63 -22.15 16.41 2.42
N LEU A 64 -23.24 15.98 1.77
CA LEU A 64 -23.22 15.49 0.38
C LEU A 64 -23.49 16.63 -0.60
N HIS A 65 -22.57 16.83 -1.54
CA HIS A 65 -22.63 17.92 -2.51
C HIS A 65 -23.56 17.62 -3.71
N GLY A 66 -23.85 18.66 -4.50
CA GLY A 66 -24.68 18.59 -5.71
C GLY A 66 -23.88 18.15 -6.95
N THR A 67 -24.55 18.05 -8.11
CA THR A 67 -23.94 17.58 -9.37
C THR A 67 -22.70 18.38 -9.79
N GLY A 68 -22.68 19.69 -9.50
CA GLY A 68 -21.64 20.61 -9.96
C GLY A 68 -20.30 20.52 -9.23
N GLU A 69 -20.23 19.77 -8.13
CA GLU A 69 -19.04 19.67 -7.27
C GLU A 69 -18.33 18.31 -7.38
N ARG A 70 -18.81 17.44 -8.28
CA ARG A 70 -18.09 16.20 -8.64
C ARG A 70 -16.68 16.53 -9.11
N GLY A 71 -15.73 15.65 -8.81
CA GLY A 71 -14.33 15.90 -9.13
C GLY A 71 -13.43 14.69 -8.94
N ASN A 72 -12.14 14.92 -9.09
CA ASN A 72 -11.11 13.88 -9.08
C ASN A 72 -10.59 13.51 -7.67
N GLY A 73 -11.23 14.00 -6.61
CA GLY A 73 -10.87 13.64 -5.23
C GLY A 73 -9.52 14.13 -4.73
N SER A 74 -8.85 15.01 -5.50
CA SER A 74 -7.56 15.57 -5.14
C SER A 74 -7.55 17.07 -5.43
N SER A 75 -7.07 17.48 -6.60
CA SER A 75 -7.01 18.89 -6.97
C SER A 75 -8.38 19.55 -7.01
N ASP A 76 -9.46 18.80 -7.21
CA ASP A 76 -10.83 19.32 -7.29
C ASP A 76 -11.57 19.40 -5.94
N LEU A 77 -10.99 18.95 -4.82
CA LEU A 77 -11.69 18.91 -3.53
C LEU A 77 -12.21 20.28 -3.08
N TYR A 78 -11.53 21.37 -3.46
CA TYR A 78 -11.98 22.73 -3.17
C TYR A 78 -13.36 23.05 -3.76
N LYS A 79 -13.80 22.35 -4.82
CA LYS A 79 -15.12 22.56 -5.46
C LYS A 79 -16.26 22.29 -4.48
N ILE A 80 -16.05 21.47 -3.45
CA ILE A 80 -17.05 21.11 -2.46
C ILE A 80 -17.32 22.27 -1.49
N ALA A 81 -16.32 23.12 -1.22
CA ALA A 81 -16.43 24.27 -0.32
C ALA A 81 -17.16 25.47 -0.95
N LYS A 82 -18.30 25.23 -1.61
CA LYS A 82 -19.15 26.29 -2.16
C LYS A 82 -19.79 27.14 -1.07
N VAL A 83 -20.15 28.37 -1.44
CA VAL A 83 -20.77 29.35 -0.56
C VAL A 83 -21.90 28.73 0.26
N GLY A 84 -21.76 28.81 1.58
CA GLY A 84 -22.78 28.43 2.54
C GLY A 84 -22.93 26.94 2.83
N CYS A 85 -22.18 26.02 2.22
CA CYS A 85 -22.20 24.62 2.68
C CYS A 85 -21.49 24.46 4.06
N PRO A 86 -21.71 23.37 4.81
CA PRO A 86 -21.08 23.16 6.11
C PRO A 86 -19.55 23.29 6.11
N SER A 87 -18.83 22.71 5.14
CA SER A 87 -17.37 22.88 5.04
C SER A 87 -16.97 24.33 4.79
N ARG A 88 -17.74 25.08 3.99
CA ARG A 88 -17.47 26.50 3.77
C ARG A 88 -17.76 27.33 5.01
N ARG A 89 -18.79 27.00 5.79
CA ARG A 89 -19.10 27.67 7.06
C ARG A 89 -18.02 27.42 8.10
N ALA A 90 -17.56 26.18 8.21
CA ALA A 90 -16.43 25.80 9.06
C ALA A 90 -15.16 26.55 8.67
N GLU A 91 -14.90 26.66 7.36
CA GLU A 91 -13.78 27.45 6.83
C GLU A 91 -13.87 28.94 7.19
N GLU A 92 -15.04 29.56 6.98
CA GLU A 92 -15.30 30.98 7.22
C GLU A 92 -15.26 31.36 8.70
N GLN A 93 -15.72 30.46 9.59
CA GLN A 93 -15.91 30.74 11.01
C GLN A 93 -14.80 30.15 11.89
N GLY A 94 -13.92 29.33 11.32
CA GLY A 94 -12.85 28.63 12.03
C GLY A 94 -13.32 27.45 12.88
N SER A 95 -14.60 27.39 13.24
CA SER A 95 -15.24 26.22 13.87
C SER A 95 -16.75 26.28 13.74
N LEU A 96 -17.41 25.11 13.85
CA LEU A 96 -18.85 25.00 14.03
C LEU A 96 -19.13 24.49 15.45
N CYS A 97 -19.06 25.42 16.42
CA CYS A 97 -19.35 25.18 17.83
C CYS A 97 -20.65 25.91 18.23
N PHE A 98 -21.52 25.23 18.97
CA PHE A 98 -22.78 25.77 19.45
C PHE A 98 -23.05 25.31 20.88
N THR A 99 -23.73 26.15 21.66
CA THR A 99 -24.17 25.78 23.01
C THR A 99 -25.61 25.32 22.95
N VAL A 100 -25.86 24.05 23.31
CA VAL A 100 -27.20 23.45 23.39
C VAL A 100 -27.31 22.80 24.77
N ASP A 101 -28.43 23.02 25.47
CA ASP A 101 -28.68 22.53 26.83
C ASP A 101 -27.55 22.89 27.84
N GLY A 102 -26.98 24.09 27.69
CA GLY A 102 -25.90 24.58 28.54
C GLY A 102 -24.53 23.95 28.28
N LYS A 103 -24.39 23.09 27.25
CA LYS A 103 -23.14 22.43 26.88
C LYS A 103 -22.68 22.87 25.50
N GLU A 104 -21.39 23.17 25.38
CA GLU A 104 -20.77 23.45 24.09
C GLU A 104 -20.49 22.14 23.33
N HIS A 105 -20.96 22.09 22.09
CA HIS A 105 -20.72 21.02 21.14
C HIS A 105 -20.08 21.58 19.88
N CYS A 106 -18.97 20.99 19.45
CA CYS A 106 -18.26 21.36 18.24
C CYS A 106 -18.25 20.19 17.26
N PHE A 107 -18.59 20.44 16.00
CA PHE A 107 -18.66 19.40 14.98
C PHE A 107 -17.29 19.00 14.42
N ILE A 108 -17.12 17.70 14.18
CA ILE A 108 -16.31 17.23 13.06
C ILE A 108 -17.16 17.42 11.80
N VAL A 109 -16.61 18.07 10.76
CA VAL A 109 -17.31 18.33 9.50
C VAL A 109 -16.59 17.60 8.38
N ILE A 110 -17.30 16.73 7.67
CA ILE A 110 -16.75 15.95 6.56
C ILE A 110 -17.62 16.13 5.31
N SER A 111 -17.00 16.47 4.18
CA SER A 111 -17.71 16.58 2.89
C SER A 111 -16.99 15.76 1.81
N PRO A 112 -17.46 14.55 1.47
CA PRO A 112 -16.86 13.71 0.44
C PRO A 112 -17.06 14.24 -0.98
N GLN A 113 -16.11 13.95 -1.89
CA GLN A 113 -16.27 14.24 -3.31
C GLN A 113 -16.67 12.98 -4.09
N LEU A 114 -17.75 13.10 -4.85
CA LEU A 114 -18.19 12.07 -5.77
C LEU A 114 -17.43 12.17 -7.08
N ARG A 115 -16.94 11.04 -7.61
CA ARG A 115 -16.28 10.98 -8.92
C ARG A 115 -17.22 11.47 -10.04
N PRO A 116 -16.67 11.92 -11.19
CA PRO A 116 -17.49 12.28 -12.35
C PRO A 116 -18.44 11.14 -12.75
N GLN A 117 -19.60 11.51 -13.29
CA GLN A 117 -20.63 10.58 -13.79
C GLN A 117 -21.30 9.65 -12.76
N ASN A 118 -20.88 9.67 -11.49
CA ASN A 118 -21.48 8.86 -10.42
C ASN A 118 -22.65 9.57 -9.72
N ASN A 119 -23.47 8.81 -8.99
CA ASN A 119 -24.56 9.30 -8.14
C ASN A 119 -24.38 8.85 -6.69
N TRP A 120 -24.97 9.58 -5.73
CA TRP A 120 -25.00 9.22 -4.31
C TRP A 120 -25.99 8.07 -4.02
N THR A 121 -25.77 6.90 -4.62
CA THR A 121 -26.52 5.68 -4.29
C THR A 121 -26.02 5.11 -2.96
N ALA A 122 -26.80 4.24 -2.31
CA ALA A 122 -26.37 3.56 -1.09
C ALA A 122 -25.02 2.82 -1.28
N ASN A 123 -24.87 2.05 -2.36
CA ASN A 123 -23.63 1.32 -2.66
C ASN A 123 -22.43 2.25 -2.87
N ASN A 124 -22.63 3.37 -3.58
CA ASN A 124 -21.56 4.33 -3.84
C ASN A 124 -21.10 5.07 -2.59
N GLN A 125 -21.93 5.10 -1.54
CA GLN A 125 -21.59 5.73 -0.25
C GLN A 125 -20.93 4.75 0.73
N GLU A 126 -21.05 3.45 0.53
CA GLU A 126 -20.74 2.48 1.60
C GLU A 126 -19.27 2.46 1.99
N ARG A 127 -18.36 2.43 1.01
CA ARG A 127 -16.91 2.46 1.28
C ARG A 127 -16.49 3.74 2.01
N PHE A 128 -17.13 4.87 1.71
CA PHE A 128 -16.91 6.13 2.40
C PHE A 128 -17.38 6.07 3.86
N TRP A 129 -18.59 5.57 4.12
CA TRP A 129 -19.09 5.42 5.49
C TRP A 129 -18.26 4.46 6.32
N GLN A 130 -17.84 3.34 5.73
CA GLN A 130 -16.90 2.41 6.36
C GLN A 130 -15.58 3.13 6.72
N HIS A 131 -15.01 3.89 5.78
CA HIS A 131 -13.79 4.63 6.06
C HIS A 131 -13.96 5.61 7.22
N ILE A 132 -14.99 6.48 7.19
CA ILE A 132 -15.16 7.54 8.19
C ILE A 132 -15.50 7.01 9.58
N LEU A 133 -16.35 5.97 9.66
CA LEU A 133 -16.84 5.48 10.94
C LEU A 133 -15.95 4.40 11.55
N GLU A 134 -15.15 3.71 10.75
CA GLU A 134 -14.41 2.50 11.19
C GLU A 134 -12.89 2.61 10.98
N GLU A 135 -12.40 3.23 9.90
CA GLU A 135 -10.95 3.19 9.56
C GLU A 135 -10.18 4.48 9.85
N ALA A 136 -10.84 5.63 9.79
CA ALA A 136 -10.17 6.93 9.89
C ALA A 136 -9.84 7.36 11.33
N ASP A 137 -10.28 6.58 12.32
CA ASP A 137 -10.11 6.81 13.77
C ASP A 137 -10.46 8.24 14.23
N TYR A 138 -11.52 8.81 13.66
CA TYR A 138 -12.07 10.07 14.16
C TYR A 138 -12.81 9.81 15.48
N ARG A 139 -12.59 10.67 16.48
CA ARG A 139 -13.24 10.59 17.80
C ARG A 139 -14.67 11.10 17.74
N ILE A 140 -15.49 10.31 17.08
CA ILE A 140 -16.89 10.57 16.83
C ILE A 140 -17.71 10.13 18.06
N ASP A 141 -18.67 10.97 18.41
CA ASP A 141 -19.80 10.62 19.24
C ASP A 141 -20.86 9.94 18.35
N TYR A 142 -20.92 8.61 18.40
CA TYR A 142 -21.80 7.81 17.53
C TYR A 142 -23.29 7.98 17.84
N SER A 143 -23.64 8.60 18.97
CA SER A 143 -25.01 9.01 19.28
C SER A 143 -25.43 10.28 18.54
N ARG A 144 -24.47 11.00 17.92
CA ARG A 144 -24.65 12.29 17.23
C ARG A 144 -23.97 12.32 15.86
N VAL A 145 -24.37 11.40 14.98
CA VAL A 145 -23.97 11.40 13.56
C VAL A 145 -25.11 11.97 12.73
N TYR A 146 -24.83 13.03 11.98
CA TYR A 146 -25.82 13.74 11.18
C TYR A 146 -25.46 13.73 9.70
N LEU A 147 -26.47 13.60 8.84
CA LEU A 147 -26.29 13.61 7.39
C LEU A 147 -27.14 14.71 6.76
N THR A 148 -26.52 15.48 5.88
CA THR A 148 -27.19 16.58 5.17
C THR A 148 -26.67 16.67 3.75
N GLY A 149 -27.43 17.28 2.84
CA GLY A 149 -27.00 17.38 1.45
C GLY A 149 -27.95 18.19 0.58
N HIS A 150 -27.43 18.70 -0.54
CA HIS A 150 -28.19 19.55 -1.47
C HIS A 150 -28.29 18.93 -2.86
N SER A 151 -29.47 19.03 -3.48
CA SER A 151 -29.70 18.57 -4.86
C SER A 151 -29.40 17.08 -5.01
N LEU A 152 -28.43 16.70 -5.84
CA LEU A 152 -27.93 15.32 -5.92
C LEU A 152 -27.58 14.76 -4.54
N GLY A 153 -26.95 15.55 -3.67
CA GLY A 153 -26.63 15.17 -2.28
C GLY A 153 -27.85 15.13 -1.36
N GLY A 154 -28.90 15.90 -1.67
CA GLY A 154 -30.19 15.82 -0.99
C GLY A 154 -30.89 14.49 -1.28
N ASN A 155 -30.80 14.00 -2.52
CA ASN A 155 -31.25 12.65 -2.89
C ASN A 155 -30.41 11.59 -2.16
N GLY A 156 -29.08 11.77 -2.15
CA GLY A 156 -28.13 10.88 -1.46
C GLY A 156 -28.38 10.76 0.04
N THR A 157 -28.83 11.84 0.67
CA THR A 157 -29.19 11.88 2.09
C THR A 157 -30.36 10.95 2.38
N TRP A 158 -31.40 10.96 1.53
CA TRP A 158 -32.50 10.01 1.65
C TRP A 158 -32.10 8.58 1.34
N GLU A 159 -31.32 8.38 0.26
CA GLU A 159 -30.81 7.07 -0.12
C GLU A 159 -30.06 6.40 1.02
N ALA A 160 -29.17 7.12 1.71
CA ALA A 160 -28.47 6.61 2.87
C ALA A 160 -29.41 6.32 4.05
N ALA A 161 -30.41 7.17 4.30
CA ALA A 161 -31.27 7.02 5.47
C ALA A 161 -32.14 5.75 5.44
N TYR A 162 -32.74 5.39 4.30
CA TYR A 162 -33.59 4.20 4.16
C TYR A 162 -32.88 2.96 3.59
N ALA A 163 -31.60 3.08 3.24
CA ALA A 163 -30.78 1.99 2.74
C ALA A 163 -30.79 0.79 3.71
N ASP A 164 -30.66 -0.43 3.18
CA ASP A 164 -30.43 -1.62 4.02
C ASP A 164 -29.06 -1.53 4.71
N GLN A 165 -28.09 -0.86 4.08
CA GLN A 165 -26.77 -0.57 4.63
C GLN A 165 -26.83 0.31 5.90
N ASN A 166 -27.92 1.06 6.11
CA ASN A 166 -28.15 1.83 7.33
C ASN A 166 -28.82 0.97 8.43
N GLU A 167 -28.48 -0.31 8.50
CA GLU A 167 -28.80 -1.22 9.61
C GLU A 167 -27.51 -1.70 10.28
N PRO A 168 -27.34 -1.46 11.60
CA PRO A 168 -28.20 -0.63 12.45
C PRO A 168 -28.16 0.86 12.04
N ASN A 169 -29.21 1.62 12.39
CA ASN A 169 -29.31 3.04 12.06
C ASN A 169 -28.06 3.82 12.53
N ARG A 170 -27.42 4.51 11.59
CA ARG A 170 -26.22 5.33 11.79
C ARG A 170 -26.58 6.75 12.24
N PHE A 171 -27.76 7.27 11.89
CA PHE A 171 -28.05 8.70 11.96
C PHE A 171 -28.91 9.10 13.16
N ALA A 172 -28.46 10.13 13.87
CA ALA A 172 -29.21 10.80 14.93
C ALA A 172 -30.24 11.79 14.37
N ALA A 173 -29.98 12.37 13.19
CA ALA A 173 -30.94 13.15 12.40
C ALA A 173 -30.41 13.39 10.98
N ILE A 174 -31.32 13.72 10.05
CA ILE A 174 -30.96 14.08 8.66
C ILE A 174 -31.58 15.41 8.22
N ALA A 175 -30.91 16.10 7.29
CA ALA A 175 -31.37 17.35 6.69
C ALA A 175 -31.21 17.37 5.15
N PRO A 176 -32.18 16.86 4.39
CA PRO A 176 -32.12 16.88 2.93
C PRO A 176 -32.63 18.22 2.35
N LEU A 177 -31.90 18.80 1.38
CA LEU A 177 -32.24 20.08 0.72
C LEU A 177 -32.49 19.88 -0.79
N SER A 178 -33.59 20.43 -1.31
CA SER A 178 -33.97 20.43 -2.74
C SER A 178 -33.78 19.09 -3.44
N TYR A 179 -34.62 18.11 -3.08
CA TYR A 179 -34.41 16.70 -3.40
C TYR A 179 -35.64 16.06 -4.04
N TRP A 180 -35.43 14.87 -4.60
CA TRP A 180 -36.44 13.84 -4.75
C TRP A 180 -36.02 12.60 -3.94
N THR A 181 -36.93 11.65 -3.76
CA THR A 181 -36.66 10.45 -2.96
C THR A 181 -37.60 9.31 -3.34
N ASN A 182 -37.20 8.06 -3.07
CA ASN A 182 -38.04 6.90 -3.28
C ASN A 182 -39.07 6.74 -2.15
N LYS A 183 -40.33 7.10 -2.45
CA LYS A 183 -41.43 7.10 -1.49
C LYS A 183 -41.73 5.73 -0.87
N SER A 184 -41.51 4.63 -1.59
CA SER A 184 -41.82 3.29 -1.06
C SER A 184 -40.88 2.87 0.08
N ARG A 185 -39.74 3.54 0.24
CA ARG A 185 -38.73 3.24 1.27
C ARG A 185 -38.79 4.20 2.45
N LEU A 186 -39.57 5.28 2.37
CA LEU A 186 -39.59 6.33 3.39
C LEU A 186 -40.02 5.83 4.77
N CYS A 187 -40.91 4.84 4.86
CA CYS A 187 -41.33 4.33 6.16
C CYS A 187 -40.18 3.72 6.96
N ARG A 188 -39.12 3.21 6.32
CA ARG A 188 -37.91 2.76 7.03
C ARG A 188 -37.21 3.87 7.80
N VAL A 189 -37.30 5.12 7.33
CA VAL A 189 -36.74 6.27 8.06
C VAL A 189 -37.53 6.51 9.35
N ALA A 190 -38.85 6.35 9.29
CA ALA A 190 -39.72 6.44 10.46
C ALA A 190 -39.54 5.26 11.41
N ASP A 191 -39.42 4.03 10.89
CA ASP A 191 -39.18 2.80 11.66
C ASP A 191 -37.84 2.86 12.42
N ARG A 192 -36.84 3.53 11.85
CA ARG A 192 -35.52 3.79 12.46
C ARG A 192 -35.49 5.01 13.39
N GLU A 193 -36.64 5.62 13.60
CA GLU A 193 -36.83 6.79 14.45
C GLU A 193 -35.94 7.99 14.11
N ILE A 194 -35.58 8.17 12.84
CA ILE A 194 -34.67 9.23 12.40
C ILE A 194 -35.43 10.57 12.30
N PRO A 195 -35.10 11.58 13.13
CA PRO A 195 -35.65 12.93 12.98
C PRO A 195 -35.21 13.56 11.65
N VAL A 196 -36.13 14.28 11.00
CA VAL A 196 -35.91 14.92 9.70
C VAL A 196 -36.21 16.40 9.78
N TRP A 197 -35.28 17.24 9.32
CA TRP A 197 -35.58 18.63 8.95
C TRP A 197 -35.23 18.87 7.49
N ALA A 198 -36.23 18.81 6.63
CA ALA A 198 -36.07 18.94 5.20
C ALA A 198 -36.36 20.36 4.69
N PHE A 199 -35.74 20.73 3.56
CA PHE A 199 -35.86 22.07 2.99
C PHE A 199 -36.03 22.06 1.47
N CYS A 200 -36.81 22.98 0.93
CA CYS A 200 -36.88 23.24 -0.52
C CYS A 200 -37.29 24.69 -0.79
N GLY A 201 -36.80 25.30 -1.86
CA GLY A 201 -37.22 26.65 -2.28
C GLY A 201 -38.62 26.64 -2.89
N THR A 202 -39.46 27.64 -2.58
CA THR A 202 -40.83 27.69 -3.13
C THR A 202 -40.87 27.90 -4.64
N GLN A 203 -39.80 28.45 -5.23
CA GLN A 203 -39.64 28.66 -6.67
C GLN A 203 -38.76 27.59 -7.33
N ASP A 204 -38.33 26.55 -6.58
CA ASP A 204 -37.66 25.37 -7.13
C ASP A 204 -38.69 24.47 -7.80
N GLY A 205 -39.13 24.87 -9.00
CA GLY A 205 -40.15 24.16 -9.78
C GLY A 205 -39.80 22.70 -10.10
N ARG A 206 -38.53 22.32 -9.96
CA ARG A 206 -38.07 20.95 -10.15
C ARG A 206 -38.35 20.07 -8.92
N PHE A 207 -38.17 20.58 -7.71
CA PHE A 207 -38.16 19.73 -6.50
C PHE A 207 -39.24 20.03 -5.47
N ILE A 208 -39.89 21.20 -5.51
CA ILE A 208 -40.86 21.58 -4.46
C ILE A 208 -42.07 20.62 -4.40
N GLY A 209 -42.58 20.17 -5.55
CA GLY A 209 -43.66 19.19 -5.62
C GLY A 209 -43.25 17.81 -5.08
N HIS A 210 -42.05 17.34 -5.46
CA HIS A 210 -41.50 16.09 -4.94
C HIS A 210 -41.25 16.14 -3.42
N SER A 211 -40.70 17.25 -2.93
CA SER A 211 -40.41 17.45 -1.50
C SER A 211 -41.69 17.44 -0.66
N ARG A 212 -42.74 18.15 -1.08
CA ARG A 212 -44.06 18.13 -0.43
C ARG A 212 -44.66 16.72 -0.40
N SER A 213 -44.63 16.01 -1.54
CA SER A 213 -45.16 14.64 -1.63
C SER A 213 -44.40 13.65 -0.74
N ALA A 214 -43.07 13.77 -0.66
CA ALA A 214 -42.23 12.92 0.18
C ALA A 214 -42.52 13.13 1.67
N ILE A 215 -42.58 14.39 2.13
CA ILE A 215 -42.85 14.69 3.54
C ILE A 215 -44.27 14.29 3.94
N LYS A 216 -45.25 14.46 3.05
CA LYS A 216 -46.60 13.93 3.26
C LYS A 216 -46.55 12.41 3.49
N THR A 217 -45.89 11.68 2.59
CA THR A 217 -45.76 10.21 2.68
C THR A 217 -45.10 9.78 3.99
N LEU A 218 -43.99 10.43 4.38
CA LEU A 218 -43.28 10.10 5.61
C LEU A 218 -44.13 10.31 6.87
N ARG A 219 -44.99 11.35 6.89
CA ARG A 219 -45.91 11.62 8.01
C ARG A 219 -47.04 10.60 8.13
N GLU A 220 -47.39 9.93 7.04
CA GLU A 220 -48.46 8.92 6.95
C GLU A 220 -47.98 7.51 7.28
N CYS A 221 -46.67 7.27 7.41
CA CYS A 221 -46.12 5.97 7.79
C CYS A 221 -46.60 5.55 9.21
N PRO A 222 -46.90 4.26 9.45
CA PRO A 222 -47.21 3.75 10.79
C PRO A 222 -45.96 3.90 11.66
N ARG A 223 -45.94 4.86 12.60
CA ARG A 223 -44.71 5.28 13.29
C ARG A 223 -44.89 5.46 14.79
N ASN A 224 -43.78 5.40 15.52
CA ASN A 224 -43.67 5.98 16.87
C ASN A 224 -44.01 7.49 16.79
N PRO A 225 -44.99 8.01 17.55
CA PRO A 225 -45.46 9.39 17.47
C PRO A 225 -44.37 10.44 17.78
N ASN A 226 -43.24 10.05 18.38
CA ASN A 226 -42.22 10.97 18.89
C ASN A 226 -41.14 11.38 17.87
N VAL A 227 -41.13 10.84 16.65
CA VAL A 227 -40.12 11.20 15.63
C VAL A 227 -40.45 12.57 15.01
N GLU A 228 -39.53 13.54 15.13
CA GLU A 228 -39.75 14.91 14.64
C GLU A 228 -39.55 15.00 13.11
N ILE A 229 -40.57 15.50 12.39
CA ILE A 229 -40.54 15.71 10.93
C ILE A 229 -40.87 17.18 10.61
N LYS A 230 -39.83 17.97 10.35
CA LYS A 230 -39.93 19.37 9.92
C LYS A 230 -39.73 19.48 8.41
N PHE A 231 -40.49 20.37 7.79
CA PHE A 231 -40.29 20.76 6.40
C PHE A 231 -40.39 22.27 6.28
N THR A 232 -39.34 22.89 5.75
CA THR A 232 -39.24 24.33 5.59
C THR A 232 -39.19 24.68 4.11
N GLU A 233 -40.20 25.42 3.66
CA GLU A 233 -40.22 26.01 2.34
C GLU A 233 -39.54 27.38 2.36
N VAL A 234 -38.39 27.50 1.72
CA VAL A 234 -37.63 28.76 1.67
C VAL A 234 -38.33 29.71 0.70
N LYS A 235 -39.13 30.63 1.26
CA LYS A 235 -39.98 31.55 0.51
C LYS A 235 -39.17 32.38 -0.49
N GLY A 236 -39.63 32.39 -1.74
CA GLY A 236 -39.02 33.16 -2.83
C GLY A 236 -37.69 32.59 -3.35
N ALA A 237 -37.18 31.50 -2.79
CA ALA A 237 -35.93 30.90 -3.25
C ALA A 237 -36.16 29.86 -4.35
N GLY A 238 -35.25 29.83 -5.32
CA GLY A 238 -35.13 28.78 -6.34
C GLY A 238 -34.31 27.57 -5.83
N HIS A 239 -33.51 26.95 -6.71
CA HIS A 239 -32.78 25.73 -6.37
C HIS A 239 -31.62 25.92 -5.37
N SER A 240 -30.99 27.09 -5.33
CA SER A 240 -29.79 27.35 -4.51
C SER A 240 -30.16 27.82 -3.09
N ILE A 241 -30.36 26.87 -2.18
CA ILE A 241 -30.81 27.15 -0.79
C ILE A 241 -29.77 26.83 0.30
N THR A 242 -28.55 26.42 -0.05
CA THR A 242 -27.48 26.12 0.93
C THR A 242 -27.13 27.36 1.78
N GLY A 243 -26.92 28.50 1.12
CA GLY A 243 -26.60 29.79 1.74
C GLY A 243 -27.51 30.18 2.90
N PRO A 244 -28.85 30.29 2.69
CA PRO A 244 -29.80 30.57 3.76
C PRO A 244 -29.94 29.41 4.76
N THR A 245 -29.92 28.16 4.30
CA THR A 245 -30.24 27.02 5.18
C THR A 245 -29.20 26.78 6.27
N TYR A 246 -27.92 26.91 5.92
CA TYR A 246 -26.78 26.67 6.81
C TYR A 246 -26.23 27.95 7.46
N ARG A 247 -27.06 29.01 7.63
CA ARG A 247 -26.63 30.19 8.39
C ARG A 247 -26.55 29.88 9.88
N THR A 248 -25.49 30.33 10.54
CA THR A 248 -25.24 30.08 11.97
C THR A 248 -25.78 31.18 12.88
N ASN A 249 -25.96 32.40 12.37
CA ASN A 249 -26.31 33.60 13.14
C ASN A 249 -27.81 33.77 13.42
N HIS A 250 -28.59 32.70 13.42
CA HIS A 250 -30.06 32.67 13.62
C HIS A 250 -30.90 33.54 12.68
N SER A 251 -30.30 34.17 11.66
CA SER A 251 -31.01 35.13 10.79
C SER A 251 -32.10 34.49 9.93
N MET A 252 -32.08 33.15 9.82
CA MET A 252 -33.06 32.39 9.03
C MET A 252 -33.93 31.51 9.93
N TYR A 253 -33.32 30.81 10.89
CA TYR A 253 -34.00 29.86 11.78
C TYR A 253 -33.44 29.97 13.20
N ASN A 254 -34.33 29.83 14.18
CA ASN A 254 -33.99 29.76 15.61
C ASN A 254 -34.76 28.58 16.26
N PRO A 255 -34.08 27.54 16.78
CA PRO A 255 -32.64 27.29 16.66
C PRO A 255 -32.21 27.20 15.17
N ASN A 256 -30.95 27.52 14.88
CA ASN A 256 -30.41 27.25 13.55
C ASN A 256 -30.33 25.72 13.30
N LEU A 257 -30.03 25.33 12.06
CA LEU A 257 -29.99 23.90 11.72
C LEU A 257 -28.98 23.11 12.57
N TYR A 258 -27.80 23.68 12.85
CA TYR A 258 -26.76 23.01 13.62
C TYR A 258 -27.17 22.77 15.07
N GLU A 259 -27.76 23.78 15.71
CA GLU A 259 -28.30 23.66 17.06
C GLU A 259 -29.44 22.66 17.12
N TRP A 260 -30.36 22.67 16.15
CA TRP A 260 -31.42 21.66 16.09
C TRP A 260 -30.86 20.25 15.94
N LEU A 261 -29.86 20.05 15.08
CA LEU A 261 -29.18 18.75 14.96
C LEU A 261 -28.61 18.31 16.31
N LEU A 262 -27.93 19.21 17.04
CA LEU A 262 -27.34 18.90 18.35
C LEU A 262 -28.37 18.53 19.42
N THR A 263 -29.63 18.97 19.31
CA THR A 263 -30.72 18.47 20.18
C THR A 263 -31.10 17.01 19.91
N LYS A 264 -30.64 16.42 18.80
CA LYS A 264 -30.98 15.05 18.41
C LYS A 264 -29.86 14.11 18.81
N VAL A 265 -30.24 13.10 19.58
CA VAL A 265 -29.37 12.03 20.06
C VAL A 265 -30.06 10.70 19.76
N LYS A 266 -29.36 9.83 19.03
CA LYS A 266 -29.82 8.48 18.69
C LYS A 266 -29.96 7.66 19.97
N GLY A 267 -31.13 7.07 20.22
CA GLY A 267 -31.38 6.24 21.41
C GLY A 267 -31.83 6.99 22.67
N SER A 268 -32.26 8.25 22.58
CA SER A 268 -32.63 9.10 23.75
C SER A 268 -33.89 8.69 24.54
N ASN A 269 -34.33 7.42 24.44
CA ASN A 269 -35.31 6.81 25.35
C ASN A 269 -34.71 5.74 26.28
N SER A 270 -33.40 5.72 26.51
CA SER A 270 -32.81 5.00 27.64
C SER A 270 -31.89 5.89 28.45
N THR A 271 -32.36 6.40 29.59
CA THR A 271 -31.43 6.61 30.71
C THR A 271 -30.87 5.23 31.06
N HIS A 272 -29.61 4.99 30.73
CA HIS A 272 -28.93 3.76 31.12
C HIS A 272 -28.92 3.69 32.64
N ALA A 273 -29.51 2.63 33.22
CA ALA A 273 -29.56 2.45 34.66
C ALA A 273 -28.28 1.78 35.21
N SER A 274 -27.46 1.20 34.33
CA SER A 274 -26.25 0.46 34.64
C SER A 274 -25.38 0.27 33.40
N ALA A 275 -24.16 -0.25 33.58
CA ALA A 275 -23.34 -0.74 32.47
C ALA A 275 -24.09 -1.85 31.68
N PRO A 276 -23.79 -2.03 30.37
CA PRO A 276 -24.53 -2.95 29.53
C PRO A 276 -24.27 -4.42 29.87
N ALA A 277 -25.16 -5.31 29.40
CA ALA A 277 -24.93 -6.74 29.47
C ALA A 277 -23.71 -7.14 28.60
N PRO A 278 -22.83 -8.04 29.08
CA PRO A 278 -21.69 -8.46 28.28
C PRO A 278 -22.15 -9.27 27.06
N PRO A 279 -21.53 -9.07 25.87
CA PRO A 279 -21.75 -9.95 24.74
C PRO A 279 -21.31 -11.38 25.09
N ASN A 280 -21.80 -12.37 24.36
CA ASN A 280 -21.39 -13.77 24.58
C ASN A 280 -21.17 -14.52 23.27
N GLN A 281 -20.82 -15.81 23.37
CA GLN A 281 -20.54 -16.67 22.21
C GLN A 281 -19.48 -16.09 21.25
N LEU A 282 -18.50 -15.36 21.80
CA LEU A 282 -17.37 -14.88 21.02
C LEU A 282 -16.66 -16.08 20.36
N SER A 283 -16.36 -15.95 19.08
CA SER A 283 -15.62 -16.91 18.27
C SER A 283 -14.59 -16.16 17.41
N ALA A 284 -13.44 -16.77 17.17
CA ALA A 284 -12.37 -16.25 16.32
C ALA A 284 -12.02 -17.30 15.28
N ASN A 285 -12.00 -16.91 14.00
CA ASN A 285 -11.68 -17.80 12.88
C ASN A 285 -10.69 -17.10 11.94
N ALA A 286 -9.58 -17.76 11.65
CA ALA A 286 -8.67 -17.27 10.62
C ALA A 286 -9.39 -17.25 9.26
N LYS A 287 -9.10 -16.21 8.46
CA LYS A 287 -9.61 -16.03 7.10
C LYS A 287 -8.50 -15.88 6.06
N GLY A 288 -7.25 -16.07 6.49
CA GLY A 288 -6.06 -15.90 5.69
C GLY A 288 -4.85 -15.54 6.56
N PRO A 289 -3.73 -15.16 5.93
CA PRO A 289 -2.47 -14.94 6.63
C PRO A 289 -2.43 -13.71 7.51
N ASN A 290 -3.27 -12.73 7.26
CA ASN A 290 -3.26 -11.45 7.96
C ASN A 290 -4.62 -11.08 8.53
N THR A 291 -5.58 -12.01 8.55
CA THR A 291 -6.96 -11.70 8.89
C THR A 291 -7.56 -12.76 9.82
N ILE A 292 -8.13 -12.31 10.95
CA ILE A 292 -8.97 -13.11 11.83
C ILE A 292 -10.37 -12.46 11.90
N ALA A 293 -11.40 -13.23 11.59
CA ALA A 293 -12.79 -12.83 11.75
C ALA A 293 -13.31 -13.23 13.12
N LEU A 294 -13.82 -12.24 13.87
CA LEU A 294 -14.53 -12.40 15.12
C LEU A 294 -16.03 -12.36 14.90
N THR A 295 -16.78 -13.21 15.61
CA THR A 295 -18.25 -13.16 15.68
C THR A 295 -18.70 -13.35 17.12
N TRP A 296 -19.79 -12.70 17.53
CA TRP A 296 -20.40 -12.84 18.85
C TRP A 296 -21.90 -12.59 18.79
N THR A 297 -22.59 -12.96 19.87
CA THR A 297 -24.01 -12.67 20.07
C THR A 297 -24.13 -11.43 20.96
N ASP A 298 -24.83 -10.44 20.44
CA ASP A 298 -25.23 -9.27 21.22
C ASP A 298 -26.30 -9.65 22.23
N ARG A 299 -26.12 -9.21 23.47
CA ARG A 299 -27.05 -9.41 24.59
C ARG A 299 -27.47 -8.11 25.26
N SER A 300 -26.93 -7.01 24.77
CA SER A 300 -27.25 -5.69 25.25
C SER A 300 -28.29 -5.07 24.30
N ALA A 301 -29.22 -4.32 24.88
CA ALA A 301 -30.15 -3.49 24.11
C ALA A 301 -29.82 -2.00 24.27
N ASP A 302 -28.85 -1.70 25.14
CA ASP A 302 -28.53 -0.38 25.64
C ASP A 302 -27.01 -0.09 25.58
N GLU A 303 -26.28 -0.81 24.72
CA GLU A 303 -24.88 -0.55 24.44
C GLU A 303 -24.75 0.58 23.44
N GLU A 304 -23.81 1.47 23.68
CA GLU A 304 -23.36 2.48 22.72
C GLU A 304 -22.28 1.91 21.77
N GLY A 305 -21.77 0.71 22.08
CA GLY A 305 -20.89 -0.05 21.21
C GLY A 305 -20.11 -1.15 21.92
N PHE A 306 -19.10 -1.68 21.22
CA PHE A 306 -18.21 -2.73 21.72
C PHE A 306 -16.75 -2.31 21.66
N LYS A 307 -15.95 -2.75 22.63
CA LYS A 307 -14.49 -2.61 22.59
C LYS A 307 -13.87 -3.98 22.35
N VAL A 308 -13.06 -4.09 21.30
CA VAL A 308 -12.32 -5.31 20.92
C VAL A 308 -10.90 -5.19 21.46
N PHE A 309 -10.44 -6.25 22.12
CA PHE A 309 -9.10 -6.35 22.66
C PHE A 309 -8.37 -7.54 22.06
N ARG A 310 -7.07 -7.37 21.80
CA ARG A 310 -6.19 -8.38 21.24
C ARG A 310 -4.94 -8.57 22.08
N SER A 311 -4.41 -9.79 22.09
CA SER A 311 -3.07 -10.10 22.59
C SER A 311 -2.40 -11.17 21.75
N THR A 312 -1.07 -11.23 21.76
CA THR A 312 -0.28 -12.36 21.24
C THR A 312 0.04 -13.39 22.34
N VAL A 313 -0.31 -13.10 23.59
CA VAL A 313 -0.14 -14.00 24.75
C VAL A 313 -1.49 -14.22 25.44
N SER A 314 -1.69 -15.41 26.00
CA SER A 314 -2.92 -15.70 26.76
C SER A 314 -2.89 -15.02 28.13
N GLY A 315 -4.01 -14.51 28.62
CA GLY A 315 -4.14 -14.03 30.00
C GLY A 315 -4.59 -12.57 30.10
N ASN A 316 -3.77 -11.72 30.72
CA ASN A 316 -4.20 -10.35 31.07
C ASN A 316 -3.64 -9.25 30.18
N ASP A 317 -2.64 -9.53 29.37
CA ASP A 317 -1.90 -8.53 28.60
C ASP A 317 -2.59 -8.22 27.26
N PHE A 318 -3.69 -7.48 27.32
CA PHE A 318 -4.55 -7.19 26.16
C PHE A 318 -4.52 -5.71 25.79
N GLU A 319 -4.28 -5.44 24.52
CA GLU A 319 -4.38 -4.10 23.94
C GLU A 319 -5.77 -3.88 23.37
N HIS A 320 -6.30 -2.68 23.54
CA HIS A 320 -7.53 -2.25 22.86
C HIS A 320 -7.21 -1.93 21.40
N ILE A 321 -7.83 -2.66 20.47
CA ILE A 321 -7.55 -2.52 19.03
C ILE A 321 -8.67 -1.86 18.23
N MET A 322 -9.92 -1.90 18.72
CA MET A 322 -11.05 -1.33 17.98
C MET A 322 -12.22 -1.00 18.91
N THR A 323 -12.87 0.14 18.66
CA THR A 323 -14.22 0.45 19.19
C THR A 323 -15.25 0.36 18.07
N LEU A 324 -16.22 -0.53 18.21
CA LEU A 324 -17.29 -0.77 17.26
C LEU A 324 -18.57 -0.04 17.69
N SER A 325 -19.43 0.28 16.72
CA SER A 325 -20.74 0.87 16.97
C SER A 325 -21.74 -0.13 17.60
N THR A 326 -22.87 0.40 18.08
CA THR A 326 -24.05 -0.33 18.60
C THR A 326 -24.47 -1.50 17.71
N ASN A 327 -25.03 -2.56 18.29
CA ASN A 327 -25.63 -3.72 17.60
C ASN A 327 -24.68 -4.48 16.63
N LYS A 328 -23.36 -4.36 16.79
CA LYS A 328 -22.40 -5.15 16.01
C LYS A 328 -22.30 -6.56 16.60
N SER A 329 -22.21 -7.56 15.71
CA SER A 329 -22.05 -8.98 16.06
C SER A 329 -20.85 -9.65 15.36
N SER A 330 -20.04 -8.86 14.63
CA SER A 330 -18.85 -9.34 13.94
C SER A 330 -17.80 -8.24 13.74
N PHE A 331 -16.53 -8.64 13.64
CA PHE A 331 -15.39 -7.77 13.36
C PHE A 331 -14.30 -8.55 12.59
N GLN A 332 -13.57 -7.90 11.68
CA GLN A 332 -12.40 -8.48 11.04
C GLN A 332 -11.16 -7.73 11.51
N ASP A 333 -10.28 -8.45 12.20
CA ASP A 333 -8.97 -7.95 12.58
C ASP A 333 -7.98 -8.25 11.44
N GLN A 334 -7.44 -7.20 10.84
CA GLN A 334 -6.59 -7.23 9.65
C GLN A 334 -5.14 -6.84 10.01
N ASP A 335 -4.24 -6.88 9.02
CA ASP A 335 -2.81 -6.55 9.18
C ASP A 335 -2.09 -7.37 10.26
N LEU A 336 -2.57 -8.59 10.47
CA LEU A 336 -1.99 -9.55 11.40
C LEU A 336 -0.76 -10.23 10.79
N LYS A 337 0.15 -10.67 11.65
CA LYS A 337 1.29 -11.49 11.22
C LYS A 337 0.79 -12.88 10.86
N ALA A 338 1.30 -13.45 9.78
CA ALA A 338 1.02 -14.82 9.39
C ALA A 338 1.51 -15.83 10.42
N SER A 339 0.89 -17.01 10.44
CA SER A 339 1.22 -18.10 11.37
C SER A 339 1.31 -17.68 12.85
N THR A 340 0.58 -16.63 13.24
CA THR A 340 0.65 -16.02 14.57
C THR A 340 -0.66 -16.24 15.30
N LYS A 341 -0.56 -16.74 16.53
CA LYS A 341 -1.72 -16.95 17.39
C LYS A 341 -2.09 -15.64 18.08
N TYR A 342 -3.35 -15.25 17.93
CA TYR A 342 -3.93 -14.08 18.57
C TYR A 342 -5.06 -14.48 19.51
N TYR A 343 -5.16 -13.79 20.64
CA TYR A 343 -6.18 -13.94 21.65
C TYR A 343 -7.10 -12.72 21.64
N TYR A 344 -8.40 -12.94 21.83
CA TYR A 344 -9.41 -11.88 21.79
C TYR A 344 -10.37 -11.95 22.97
N LYS A 345 -10.80 -10.77 23.42
CA LYS A 345 -11.92 -10.57 24.35
C LYS A 345 -12.67 -9.29 23.99
N LEU A 346 -13.96 -9.24 24.26
CA LEU A 346 -14.82 -8.09 23.99
C LEU A 346 -15.51 -7.60 25.28
N GLN A 347 -15.95 -6.35 25.29
CA GLN A 347 -16.92 -5.83 26.26
C GLN A 347 -17.83 -4.83 25.58
N ALA A 348 -19.08 -4.76 26.00
CA ALA A 348 -20.01 -3.70 25.63
C ALA A 348 -19.74 -2.45 26.48
N PHE A 349 -20.12 -1.27 26.00
CA PHE A 349 -20.05 -0.04 26.79
C PHE A 349 -21.23 0.87 26.52
N ASN A 350 -21.59 1.68 27.51
CA ASN A 350 -22.49 2.83 27.39
C ASN A 350 -21.91 3.97 28.24
N THR A 351 -22.71 5.03 28.44
CA THR A 351 -22.35 6.18 29.28
C THR A 351 -22.15 5.85 30.76
N GLU A 352 -22.76 4.78 31.28
CA GLU A 352 -22.64 4.36 32.69
C GLU A 352 -21.42 3.47 32.95
N GLY A 353 -20.82 2.88 31.91
CA GLY A 353 -19.58 2.11 32.04
C GLY A 353 -19.44 1.00 31.01
N THR A 354 -18.58 0.03 31.34
CA THR A 354 -18.32 -1.14 30.50
C THR A 354 -18.85 -2.41 31.15
N SER A 355 -19.33 -3.34 30.33
CA SER A 355 -19.66 -4.69 30.79
C SER A 355 -18.39 -5.42 31.26
N PRO A 356 -18.53 -6.55 31.98
CA PRO A 356 -17.44 -7.52 32.08
C PRO A 356 -16.96 -7.97 30.70
N TYR A 357 -15.72 -8.47 30.62
CA TYR A 357 -15.20 -9.08 29.39
C TYR A 357 -15.94 -10.38 29.06
N THR A 358 -16.05 -10.70 27.77
CA THR A 358 -16.38 -12.05 27.29
C THR A 358 -15.34 -13.07 27.76
N GLN A 359 -15.64 -14.37 27.58
CA GLN A 359 -14.57 -15.36 27.58
C GLN A 359 -13.48 -15.01 26.54
N GLN A 360 -12.24 -15.35 26.85
CA GLN A 360 -11.14 -15.27 25.92
C GLN A 360 -11.28 -16.35 24.85
N VAL A 361 -11.09 -15.97 23.58
CA VAL A 361 -10.92 -16.92 22.47
C VAL A 361 -9.60 -16.69 21.76
N SER A 362 -9.20 -17.60 20.88
CA SER A 362 -8.00 -17.44 20.07
C SER A 362 -8.17 -18.05 18.69
N ALA A 363 -7.50 -17.47 17.70
CA ALA A 363 -7.27 -18.09 16.41
C ALA A 363 -5.81 -17.87 16.00
N THR A 364 -5.29 -18.77 15.17
CA THR A 364 -3.97 -18.63 14.56
C THR A 364 -4.19 -18.24 13.11
N THR A 365 -3.65 -17.10 12.67
CA THR A 365 -3.68 -16.72 11.25
C THR A 365 -3.09 -17.83 10.40
N GLU A 366 -3.60 -17.97 9.18
CA GLU A 366 -3.09 -18.99 8.25
C GLU A 366 -1.63 -18.67 7.85
N GLY A 367 -0.96 -19.62 7.22
CA GLY A 367 0.27 -19.30 6.49
C GLY A 367 -0.06 -18.41 5.28
N THR A 368 0.91 -17.65 4.79
CA THR A 368 0.75 -16.90 3.53
C THR A 368 0.58 -17.85 2.36
N THR A 369 -0.60 -17.84 1.73
CA THR A 369 -0.88 -18.60 0.50
C THR A 369 -0.24 -17.91 -0.71
N GLN A 370 0.86 -18.50 -1.16
CA GLN A 370 1.55 -18.52 -2.47
C GLN A 370 1.44 -17.29 -3.41
N MET A 371 2.56 -16.57 -3.62
CA MET A 371 2.77 -15.88 -4.89
C MET A 371 3.05 -16.93 -5.97
N GLU A 372 2.09 -17.15 -6.86
CA GLU A 372 2.29 -17.91 -8.10
C GLU A 372 2.97 -17.01 -9.12
N ASN A 373 4.30 -17.14 -9.29
CA ASN A 373 4.99 -16.46 -10.38
C ASN A 373 5.04 -17.40 -11.60
N SER A 374 4.75 -16.86 -12.78
CA SER A 374 5.07 -17.53 -14.04
C SER A 374 6.59 -17.76 -14.12
N ILE A 375 6.99 -18.93 -14.62
CA ILE A 375 8.41 -19.27 -14.78
C ILE A 375 9.04 -18.40 -15.88
N SER A 376 10.20 -17.83 -15.59
CA SER A 376 11.04 -17.15 -16.57
C SER A 376 11.94 -18.18 -17.26
N TRP A 377 11.62 -18.54 -18.50
CA TRP A 377 12.38 -19.55 -19.25
C TRP A 377 13.62 -18.97 -19.91
N THR A 378 14.74 -19.66 -19.74
CA THR A 378 16.03 -19.39 -20.37
C THR A 378 16.58 -20.66 -21.04
N GLU A 379 17.70 -20.51 -21.76
CA GLU A 379 18.36 -21.58 -22.51
C GLU A 379 17.40 -22.38 -23.41
N ILE A 380 16.47 -21.66 -24.04
CA ILE A 380 15.42 -22.25 -24.88
C ILE A 380 16.05 -22.79 -26.16
N ILE A 381 15.93 -24.10 -26.38
CA ILE A 381 16.41 -24.77 -27.58
C ILE A 381 15.21 -25.39 -28.30
N GLY A 382 15.12 -25.22 -29.62
CA GLY A 382 14.11 -25.86 -30.46
C GLY A 382 12.65 -25.54 -30.14
N ALA A 383 12.40 -24.45 -29.40
CA ALA A 383 11.09 -23.93 -29.05
C ALA A 383 11.07 -22.39 -29.14
N ASP A 384 9.89 -21.82 -29.32
CA ASP A 384 9.63 -20.39 -29.21
C ASP A 384 8.96 -20.10 -27.86
N LEU A 385 9.33 -19.01 -27.20
CA LEU A 385 8.60 -18.47 -26.05
C LEU A 385 7.61 -17.41 -26.54
N LYS A 386 6.30 -17.65 -26.38
CA LYS A 386 5.25 -16.69 -26.73
C LYS A 386 4.25 -16.61 -25.58
N TYR A 387 4.01 -15.41 -25.06
CA TYR A 387 3.06 -15.15 -23.96
C TYR A 387 3.31 -16.02 -22.70
N GLY A 388 4.59 -16.30 -22.37
CA GLY A 388 4.96 -17.15 -21.23
C GLY A 388 4.86 -18.66 -21.49
N GLN A 389 4.50 -19.07 -22.71
CA GLN A 389 4.32 -20.46 -23.10
C GLN A 389 5.43 -20.91 -24.04
N LEU A 390 5.99 -22.09 -23.80
CA LEU A 390 6.98 -22.70 -24.68
C LEU A 390 6.28 -23.53 -25.74
N LEU A 391 6.47 -23.15 -27.00
CA LEU A 391 5.94 -23.84 -28.17
C LEU A 391 7.10 -24.56 -28.90
N LYS A 392 7.07 -25.89 -28.98
CA LYS A 392 8.10 -26.62 -29.74
C LYS A 392 8.02 -26.29 -31.23
N THR A 393 9.13 -25.81 -31.78
CA THR A 393 9.33 -25.50 -33.21
C THR A 393 10.24 -26.50 -33.92
N ALA A 394 11.06 -27.24 -33.18
CA ALA A 394 11.90 -28.32 -33.72
C ALA A 394 11.07 -29.51 -34.23
N ALA A 395 11.69 -30.32 -35.09
CA ALA A 395 11.13 -31.57 -35.59
C ALA A 395 10.84 -32.56 -34.44
N TYR A 396 9.93 -33.50 -34.70
CA TYR A 396 9.56 -34.57 -33.77
C TYR A 396 10.79 -35.29 -33.20
N GLY A 397 10.84 -35.43 -31.87
CA GLY A 397 11.91 -36.14 -31.16
C GLY A 397 12.26 -35.51 -29.82
N TRP A 398 12.84 -36.31 -28.93
CA TRP A 398 13.48 -35.84 -27.70
C TRP A 398 14.90 -35.33 -27.98
N GLY A 399 15.45 -34.53 -27.06
CA GLY A 399 16.85 -34.08 -27.12
C GLY A 399 17.09 -32.86 -28.02
N ASN A 400 16.07 -32.40 -28.75
CA ASN A 400 16.17 -31.25 -29.64
C ASN A 400 15.21 -30.10 -29.29
N SER A 401 14.45 -30.20 -28.18
CA SER A 401 13.65 -29.07 -27.70
C SER A 401 13.41 -29.11 -26.18
N GLY A 402 13.69 -28.00 -25.52
CA GLY A 402 13.59 -27.85 -24.07
C GLY A 402 13.97 -26.45 -23.60
N ALA A 403 13.85 -26.22 -22.30
CA ALA A 403 14.23 -24.98 -21.63
C ALA A 403 14.37 -25.21 -20.12
N VAL A 404 15.01 -24.27 -19.44
CA VAL A 404 15.18 -24.28 -17.98
C VAL A 404 14.74 -22.94 -17.39
N SER A 405 14.35 -22.89 -16.12
CA SER A 405 14.02 -21.63 -15.45
C SER A 405 15.26 -20.82 -15.09
N GLU A 406 15.14 -19.49 -15.14
CA GLU A 406 16.09 -18.58 -14.49
C GLU A 406 16.03 -18.70 -12.96
N GLU A 407 14.84 -19.03 -12.44
CA GLU A 407 14.61 -19.23 -11.02
C GLU A 407 15.16 -20.58 -10.54
N THR A 408 15.62 -20.63 -9.28
CA THR A 408 16.06 -21.87 -8.62
C THR A 408 15.38 -22.01 -7.26
N ILE A 409 15.06 -23.24 -6.87
CA ILE A 409 14.78 -23.66 -5.50
C ILE A 409 16.13 -24.01 -4.85
N PRO A 410 16.67 -23.17 -3.94
CA PRO A 410 17.98 -23.41 -3.35
C PRO A 410 18.07 -24.73 -2.59
N TYR A 411 19.30 -25.24 -2.42
CA TYR A 411 19.53 -26.41 -1.58
C TYR A 411 18.98 -26.20 -0.16
N GLY A 412 18.28 -27.21 0.37
CA GLY A 412 17.72 -27.19 1.72
C GLY A 412 16.56 -26.21 1.93
N SER A 413 16.15 -25.49 0.88
CA SER A 413 14.98 -24.60 0.92
C SER A 413 13.75 -25.32 0.40
N ASP A 414 12.60 -24.86 0.85
CA ASP A 414 11.32 -25.36 0.41
C ASP A 414 10.87 -24.55 -0.81
N GLY A 415 10.19 -25.22 -1.73
CA GLY A 415 9.71 -24.57 -2.95
C GLY A 415 9.04 -25.58 -3.88
N TRP A 416 8.46 -25.11 -4.96
CA TRP A 416 7.67 -25.96 -5.84
C TRP A 416 7.66 -25.43 -7.27
N VAL A 417 7.40 -26.35 -8.20
CA VAL A 417 7.03 -26.05 -9.58
C VAL A 417 5.71 -26.72 -9.90
N SER A 418 4.87 -26.08 -10.71
CA SER A 418 3.64 -26.68 -11.19
C SER A 418 3.34 -26.35 -12.64
N MET A 419 2.54 -27.21 -13.28
CA MET A 419 2.02 -27.02 -14.62
C MET A 419 0.53 -27.42 -14.64
N ARG A 420 -0.30 -26.62 -15.31
CA ARG A 420 -1.68 -26.98 -15.65
C ARG A 420 -1.77 -27.58 -17.06
N ILE A 421 -2.57 -28.63 -17.23
CA ILE A 421 -2.89 -29.20 -18.54
C ILE A 421 -4.00 -28.40 -19.21
N GLU A 422 -3.68 -27.67 -20.27
CA GLU A 422 -4.69 -26.95 -21.06
C GLU A 422 -5.19 -27.73 -22.28
N ASP A 423 -4.34 -28.57 -22.87
CA ASP A 423 -4.70 -29.39 -24.02
C ASP A 423 -4.07 -30.79 -23.87
N PRO A 424 -4.84 -31.80 -23.40
CA PRO A 424 -4.30 -33.13 -23.16
C PRO A 424 -3.86 -33.84 -24.43
N ASP A 425 -4.38 -33.45 -25.60
CA ASP A 425 -4.04 -34.06 -26.88
C ASP A 425 -2.70 -33.51 -27.44
N LYS A 426 -2.10 -32.52 -26.75
CA LYS A 426 -0.78 -31.96 -27.02
C LYS A 426 0.23 -32.19 -25.89
N ALA A 427 -0.07 -33.02 -24.89
CA ALA A 427 0.77 -33.21 -23.72
C ALA A 427 1.82 -34.34 -23.89
N ASP A 428 2.67 -34.25 -24.94
CA ASP A 428 3.87 -35.09 -25.08
C ASP A 428 5.11 -34.30 -24.61
N LEU A 429 5.32 -34.26 -23.29
CA LEU A 429 6.38 -33.46 -22.65
C LEU A 429 6.86 -34.10 -21.35
N ALA A 430 8.03 -33.69 -20.89
CA ALA A 430 8.49 -33.91 -19.53
C ALA A 430 8.75 -32.58 -18.84
N PHE A 431 8.29 -32.42 -17.60
CA PHE A 431 8.39 -31.19 -16.81
C PHE A 431 8.78 -31.54 -15.38
N GLY A 432 9.75 -30.83 -14.82
CA GLY A 432 10.16 -31.11 -13.45
C GLY A 432 11.22 -30.18 -12.90
N LEU A 433 12.00 -30.72 -11.97
CA LEU A 433 13.09 -30.06 -11.28
C LEU A 433 14.42 -30.74 -11.62
N SER A 434 15.43 -29.95 -11.95
CA SER A 434 16.79 -30.42 -12.31
C SER A 434 17.88 -29.61 -11.62
N SER A 435 18.96 -30.29 -11.24
CA SER A 435 20.16 -29.67 -10.65
C SER A 435 21.11 -29.07 -11.68
N GLU A 436 21.06 -29.57 -12.91
CA GLU A 436 21.89 -29.16 -14.04
C GLU A 436 21.06 -29.18 -15.32
N ASN A 437 21.26 -28.22 -16.23
CA ASN A 437 20.69 -28.28 -17.58
C ASN A 437 21.65 -29.01 -18.54
N ILE A 438 21.64 -30.35 -18.49
CA ILE A 438 22.59 -31.16 -19.27
C ILE A 438 22.23 -31.22 -20.76
N ASN A 439 20.93 -31.37 -21.06
CA ASN A 439 20.39 -31.40 -22.42
C ASN A 439 18.85 -31.30 -22.40
N ASN A 440 18.26 -31.28 -23.59
CA ASN A 440 16.80 -31.18 -23.79
C ASN A 440 16.08 -32.55 -23.82
N ASN A 441 16.53 -33.52 -23.01
CA ASN A 441 15.97 -34.88 -22.99
C ASN A 441 15.28 -35.14 -21.64
N PRO A 442 14.11 -35.81 -21.57
CA PRO A 442 13.48 -36.16 -20.30
C PRO A 442 14.41 -36.83 -19.28
N THR A 443 15.45 -37.53 -19.72
CA THR A 443 16.44 -38.16 -18.82
C THR A 443 17.33 -37.18 -18.06
N SER A 444 17.43 -35.91 -18.47
CA SER A 444 18.15 -34.88 -17.72
C SER A 444 17.36 -34.36 -16.51
N ILE A 445 16.05 -34.63 -16.46
CA ILE A 445 15.20 -34.15 -15.38
C ILE A 445 15.39 -35.00 -14.12
N ASP A 446 15.91 -34.40 -13.04
CA ASP A 446 16.18 -35.11 -11.79
C ASP A 446 14.91 -35.61 -11.11
N PHE A 447 13.87 -34.76 -11.09
CA PHE A 447 12.57 -35.05 -10.48
C PHE A 447 11.45 -34.50 -11.37
N GLY A 448 10.78 -35.34 -12.15
CA GLY A 448 9.84 -34.87 -13.16
C GLY A 448 8.57 -35.68 -13.30
N PHE A 449 7.61 -35.08 -13.99
CA PHE A 449 6.51 -35.78 -14.64
C PHE A 449 6.82 -35.93 -16.13
N GLU A 450 6.56 -37.11 -16.68
CA GLU A 450 6.55 -37.36 -18.13
C GLU A 450 5.13 -37.70 -18.54
N LEU A 451 4.60 -37.03 -19.57
CA LEU A 451 3.23 -37.18 -20.05
C LEU A 451 3.22 -37.71 -21.48
N SER A 452 2.20 -38.51 -21.81
CA SER A 452 1.93 -38.93 -23.18
C SER A 452 0.46 -38.74 -23.57
N ARG A 453 0.24 -38.14 -24.74
CA ARG A 453 -1.09 -37.91 -25.30
C ARG A 453 -1.80 -39.19 -25.74
N HIS A 454 -1.04 -40.21 -26.19
CA HIS A 454 -1.60 -41.39 -26.88
C HIS A 454 -2.56 -42.21 -26.02
N ASN A 455 -2.30 -42.28 -24.72
CA ASN A 455 -3.11 -42.98 -23.73
C ASN A 455 -3.46 -42.09 -22.53
N ARG A 456 -3.24 -40.78 -22.65
CA ARG A 456 -3.38 -39.78 -21.57
C ARG A 456 -2.72 -40.24 -20.27
N ALA A 457 -1.59 -40.93 -20.36
CA ALA A 457 -0.89 -41.47 -19.21
C ALA A 457 0.26 -40.57 -18.78
N PHE A 458 0.55 -40.58 -17.48
CA PHE A 458 1.73 -39.91 -16.94
C PHE A 458 2.55 -40.82 -16.02
N TRP A 459 3.83 -40.48 -15.92
CA TRP A 459 4.83 -41.16 -15.12
C TRP A 459 5.55 -40.17 -14.23
N ILE A 460 5.99 -40.62 -13.06
CA ILE A 460 7.05 -39.93 -12.31
C ILE A 460 8.39 -40.42 -12.83
N ARG A 461 9.30 -39.48 -13.05
CA ARG A 461 10.68 -39.71 -13.46
C ARG A 461 11.63 -39.21 -12.38
N GLU A 462 12.56 -40.05 -11.96
CA GLU A 462 13.61 -39.71 -10.99
C GLU A 462 14.96 -40.22 -11.49
N LYS A 463 15.88 -39.34 -11.88
CA LYS A 463 17.24 -39.69 -12.39
C LYS A 463 17.29 -40.79 -13.46
N GLY A 464 16.34 -40.75 -14.40
CA GLY A 464 16.26 -41.73 -15.50
C GLY A 464 15.32 -42.91 -15.23
N ASP A 465 14.99 -43.21 -13.97
CA ASP A 465 13.95 -44.20 -13.63
C ASP A 465 12.56 -43.63 -13.92
N ARG A 466 11.65 -44.46 -14.44
CA ARG A 466 10.30 -44.04 -14.85
C ARG A 466 9.24 -44.98 -14.27
N ARG A 467 8.29 -44.43 -13.51
CA ARG A 467 7.21 -45.18 -12.84
C ARG A 467 5.83 -44.69 -13.29
N TYR A 468 4.98 -45.61 -13.74
CA TYR A 468 3.60 -45.30 -14.15
C TYR A 468 2.77 -44.86 -12.94
N MET A 469 1.98 -43.79 -13.10
CA MET A 469 1.18 -43.23 -12.01
C MET A 469 -0.32 -43.20 -12.31
N GLY A 470 -0.73 -43.08 -13.58
CA GLY A 470 -2.14 -43.04 -13.94
C GLY A 470 -2.39 -42.23 -15.19
N SER A 471 -3.59 -41.64 -15.27
CA SER A 471 -4.04 -40.80 -16.39
C SER A 471 -4.28 -39.35 -16.00
N PHE A 472 -4.31 -38.46 -16.99
CA PHE A 472 -4.55 -37.02 -16.80
C PHE A 472 -5.65 -36.48 -17.72
N SER A 473 -6.25 -35.36 -17.32
CA SER A 473 -7.31 -34.66 -18.05
C SER A 473 -7.03 -33.17 -18.20
N MET A 474 -7.79 -32.49 -19.09
CA MET A 474 -7.77 -31.03 -19.18
C MET A 474 -8.11 -30.41 -17.81
N GLY A 475 -7.33 -29.42 -17.40
CA GLY A 475 -7.45 -28.70 -16.14
C GLY A 475 -6.63 -29.28 -14.98
N ASP A 476 -6.11 -30.50 -15.11
CA ASP A 476 -5.27 -31.10 -14.07
C ASP A 476 -4.01 -30.26 -13.80
N VAL A 477 -3.60 -30.20 -12.53
CA VAL A 477 -2.40 -29.48 -12.11
C VAL A 477 -1.37 -30.47 -11.57
N PHE A 478 -0.23 -30.57 -12.24
CA PHE A 478 0.92 -31.35 -11.79
C PHE A 478 1.85 -30.45 -10.99
N LYS A 479 2.10 -30.78 -9.71
CA LYS A 479 3.00 -30.00 -8.85
C LYS A 479 4.08 -30.90 -8.26
N ILE A 480 5.33 -30.42 -8.29
CA ILE A 480 6.47 -31.02 -7.60
C ILE A 480 6.90 -30.02 -6.53
N GLU A 481 6.96 -30.48 -5.29
CA GLU A 481 7.30 -29.66 -4.13
C GLU A 481 8.50 -30.25 -3.42
N ARG A 482 9.49 -29.41 -3.15
CA ARG A 482 10.60 -29.68 -2.26
C ARG A 482 10.26 -29.14 -0.87
N LYS A 483 10.44 -29.96 0.16
CA LYS A 483 10.55 -29.51 1.56
C LYS A 483 11.87 -29.98 2.14
N ALA A 484 12.73 -29.04 2.50
CA ALA A 484 14.13 -29.23 2.85
C ALA A 484 14.90 -30.03 1.78
N SER A 485 15.04 -31.35 1.95
CA SER A 485 15.68 -32.24 0.97
C SER A 485 14.73 -33.24 0.33
N VAL A 486 13.46 -33.30 0.76
CA VAL A 486 12.48 -34.30 0.34
C VAL A 486 11.61 -33.74 -0.79
N ILE A 487 11.34 -34.57 -1.81
CA ILE A 487 10.49 -34.22 -2.95
C ILE A 487 9.12 -34.90 -2.84
N TYR A 488 8.07 -34.14 -3.10
CA TYR A 488 6.67 -34.55 -3.07
C TYR A 488 6.02 -34.26 -4.42
N TYR A 489 5.17 -35.17 -4.88
CA TYR A 489 4.47 -35.08 -6.16
C TYR A 489 2.97 -35.01 -5.92
N TYR A 490 2.31 -34.04 -6.54
CA TYR A 490 0.87 -33.83 -6.44
C TYR A 490 0.20 -33.78 -7.82
N GLN A 491 -1.03 -34.29 -7.90
CA GLN A 491 -1.96 -34.08 -9.01
C GLN A 491 -3.21 -33.42 -8.47
N SER A 492 -3.57 -32.25 -9.00
CA SER A 492 -4.77 -31.48 -8.65
C SER A 492 -4.96 -31.30 -7.12
N GLY A 493 -3.84 -31.06 -6.42
CA GLY A 493 -3.77 -30.85 -4.97
C GLY A 493 -3.63 -32.12 -4.12
N GLN A 494 -3.83 -33.30 -4.68
CA GLN A 494 -3.68 -34.58 -3.98
C GLN A 494 -2.23 -35.07 -4.03
N LEU A 495 -1.65 -35.44 -2.88
CA LEU A 495 -0.33 -36.08 -2.82
C LEU A 495 -0.43 -37.47 -3.45
N ILE A 496 0.34 -37.71 -4.51
CA ILE A 496 0.35 -38.98 -5.26
C ILE A 496 1.64 -39.76 -5.10
N ALA A 497 2.74 -39.11 -4.69
CA ALA A 497 3.98 -39.79 -4.34
C ALA A 497 4.90 -38.92 -3.49
N THR A 498 5.79 -39.57 -2.74
CA THR A 498 6.96 -38.96 -2.10
C THR A 498 8.20 -39.65 -2.67
N SER A 499 9.24 -38.86 -2.99
CA SER A 499 10.49 -39.39 -3.52
C SER A 499 11.26 -40.14 -2.43
N ASN A 500 11.87 -41.26 -2.80
CA ASN A 500 12.85 -41.94 -1.96
C ASN A 500 14.27 -41.33 -2.11
N GLN A 501 14.45 -40.43 -3.08
CA GLN A 501 15.70 -39.73 -3.31
C GLN A 501 15.65 -38.34 -2.67
N GLN A 502 16.76 -37.92 -2.08
CA GLN A 502 16.89 -36.57 -1.54
C GLN A 502 17.53 -35.63 -2.57
N SER A 503 16.99 -34.42 -2.68
CA SER A 503 17.65 -33.34 -3.41
C SER A 503 18.87 -32.84 -2.62
N LYS A 504 20.02 -32.76 -3.30
CA LYS A 504 21.34 -32.42 -2.72
C LYS A 504 21.95 -31.11 -3.24
N SER A 505 21.22 -30.38 -4.06
CA SER A 505 21.66 -29.15 -4.72
C SER A 505 20.51 -28.15 -4.81
N ALA A 506 20.76 -26.97 -5.39
CA ALA A 506 19.68 -26.15 -5.92
C ALA A 506 18.99 -26.89 -7.10
N LEU A 507 17.72 -26.56 -7.35
CA LEU A 507 16.91 -27.15 -8.42
C LEU A 507 16.26 -26.05 -9.26
N MET A 508 16.32 -26.14 -10.57
CA MET A 508 15.61 -25.28 -11.53
C MET A 508 14.40 -26.03 -12.06
N ALA A 509 13.36 -25.31 -12.52
CA ALA A 509 12.36 -25.93 -13.39
C ALA A 509 13.01 -26.30 -14.71
N ASP A 510 12.69 -27.48 -15.22
CA ASP A 510 13.25 -28.02 -16.46
C ASP A 510 12.13 -28.66 -17.27
N VAL A 511 12.21 -28.50 -18.59
CA VAL A 511 11.22 -29.04 -19.52
C VAL A 511 11.88 -29.59 -20.78
N ALA A 512 11.42 -30.76 -21.21
CA ALA A 512 11.70 -31.33 -22.51
C ALA A 512 10.39 -31.47 -23.30
N LEU A 513 10.42 -31.20 -24.60
CA LEU A 513 9.24 -31.26 -25.48
C LEU A 513 9.44 -32.26 -26.63
N LEU A 514 8.46 -33.12 -26.91
CA LEU A 514 8.60 -34.19 -27.92
C LEU A 514 8.05 -33.82 -29.31
N HIS A 515 6.80 -33.36 -29.38
CA HIS A 515 6.09 -33.20 -30.66
C HIS A 515 6.00 -31.72 -31.09
N THR A 516 6.16 -31.44 -32.38
CA THR A 516 6.01 -30.09 -32.93
C THR A 516 4.60 -29.57 -32.64
N GLY A 517 4.49 -28.37 -32.06
CA GLY A 517 3.20 -27.80 -31.62
C GLY A 517 2.77 -28.15 -30.19
N VAL A 518 3.55 -28.93 -29.44
CA VAL A 518 3.38 -29.08 -27.98
C VAL A 518 3.64 -27.73 -27.31
N THR A 519 2.84 -27.43 -26.31
CA THR A 519 2.90 -26.18 -25.55
C THR A 519 2.89 -26.45 -24.05
N LEU A 520 3.81 -25.82 -23.34
CA LEU A 520 3.77 -25.73 -21.89
C LEU A 520 2.99 -24.46 -21.50
N PHE A 521 1.81 -24.62 -20.93
CA PHE A 521 0.82 -23.55 -20.94
C PHE A 521 0.77 -22.65 -19.69
N ASP A 522 1.25 -23.09 -18.53
CA ASP A 522 1.24 -22.28 -17.30
C ASP A 522 2.23 -22.86 -16.27
N GLY A 523 3.52 -22.81 -16.61
CA GLY A 523 4.58 -23.20 -15.69
C GLY A 523 4.71 -22.16 -14.57
N LYS A 524 4.52 -22.59 -13.32
CA LYS A 524 4.65 -21.73 -12.13
C LYS A 524 5.73 -22.26 -11.21
N MET A 525 6.50 -21.36 -10.60
CA MET A 525 7.46 -21.69 -9.56
C MET A 525 7.21 -20.79 -8.34
N GLY A 526 7.30 -21.36 -7.14
CA GLY A 526 7.20 -20.62 -5.89
C GLY A 526 8.11 -21.18 -4.79
N ALA A 527 8.48 -20.34 -3.82
CA ALA A 527 9.20 -20.73 -2.61
C ALA A 527 8.27 -20.61 -1.40
N ASP A 528 8.38 -21.51 -0.43
CA ASP A 528 7.57 -21.42 0.80
C ASP A 528 8.23 -20.61 1.93
N SER A 529 7.41 -20.28 2.92
CA SER A 529 7.38 -19.05 3.69
C SER A 529 8.33 -18.97 4.90
N LYS A 530 9.64 -18.91 4.68
CA LYS A 530 10.62 -18.50 5.72
C LYS A 530 11.12 -17.05 5.59
N GLY A 531 10.25 -16.15 5.16
CA GLY A 531 10.48 -14.70 5.19
C GLY A 531 10.45 -14.09 3.81
N ASN A 532 9.99 -12.84 3.75
CA ASN A 532 9.97 -11.93 2.59
C ASN A 532 11.06 -12.24 1.56
N PRO A 533 10.76 -12.22 0.24
CA PRO A 533 11.67 -12.72 -0.78
C PRO A 533 12.95 -11.89 -0.76
N ALA A 534 14.00 -12.43 -0.13
CA ALA A 534 15.34 -12.03 -0.43
C ALA A 534 15.56 -12.40 -1.90
N GLN A 535 15.60 -11.38 -2.74
CA GLN A 535 15.76 -11.56 -4.18
C GLN A 535 17.22 -11.92 -4.45
N TYR A 536 17.45 -12.79 -5.43
CA TYR A 536 18.80 -12.94 -5.95
C TYR A 536 19.28 -11.59 -6.45
N VAL A 537 20.54 -11.28 -6.17
CA VAL A 537 21.08 -9.97 -6.50
C VAL A 537 21.33 -9.89 -8.01
N ASN A 538 20.89 -8.80 -8.61
CA ASN A 538 21.39 -8.38 -9.91
C ASN A 538 22.74 -7.70 -9.70
N TRP A 539 23.78 -8.15 -10.39
CA TRP A 539 25.10 -7.55 -10.31
C TRP A 539 25.22 -6.37 -11.28
N VAL A 540 25.69 -5.24 -10.77
CA VAL A 540 26.09 -4.06 -11.52
C VAL A 540 27.58 -3.80 -11.32
N GLU A 541 28.15 -2.96 -12.17
CA GLU A 541 29.57 -2.58 -12.09
C GLU A 541 30.53 -3.79 -12.14
N VAL A 542 30.13 -4.84 -12.86
CA VAL A 542 30.88 -6.08 -12.99
C VAL A 542 32.20 -5.82 -13.72
N LYS A 543 33.31 -6.04 -13.03
CA LYS A 543 34.67 -5.90 -13.56
C LYS A 543 35.40 -7.24 -13.44
N GLY A 544 36.13 -7.66 -14.47
CA GLY A 544 36.96 -8.89 -14.46
C GLY A 544 36.25 -10.20 -14.11
N ALA A 545 34.93 -10.21 -14.15
CA ALA A 545 34.05 -11.33 -13.88
C ALA A 545 32.94 -11.37 -14.93
N LYS A 546 32.18 -12.46 -14.96
CA LYS A 546 30.95 -12.59 -15.74
C LYS A 546 29.84 -13.09 -14.85
N VAL A 547 28.62 -12.68 -15.17
CA VAL A 547 27.41 -13.19 -14.53
C VAL A 547 26.96 -14.41 -15.32
N GLU A 548 26.86 -15.57 -14.66
CA GLU A 548 26.30 -16.82 -15.19
C GLU A 548 25.08 -17.18 -14.35
N SER A 549 23.87 -16.89 -14.86
CA SER A 549 22.63 -16.99 -14.07
C SER A 549 22.75 -16.18 -12.76
N THR A 550 22.63 -16.79 -11.59
CA THR A 550 22.77 -16.15 -10.26
C THR A 550 24.21 -16.13 -9.72
N ARG A 551 25.19 -16.56 -10.54
CA ARG A 551 26.60 -16.72 -10.14
C ARG A 551 27.45 -15.59 -10.70
N LEU A 552 28.30 -15.01 -9.87
CA LEU A 552 29.36 -14.11 -10.32
C LEU A 552 30.67 -14.88 -10.37
N VAL A 553 31.18 -15.12 -11.58
CA VAL A 553 32.35 -15.97 -11.82
C VAL A 553 33.52 -15.14 -12.33
N LYS A 554 34.68 -15.23 -11.67
CA LYS A 554 35.89 -14.50 -12.09
C LYS A 554 36.40 -15.01 -13.43
N THR A 555 36.61 -14.09 -14.37
CA THR A 555 37.22 -14.36 -15.69
C THR A 555 38.62 -13.79 -15.81
N ALA A 556 38.95 -12.78 -15.01
CA ALA A 556 40.29 -12.21 -14.93
C ALA A 556 41.32 -13.20 -14.37
N LYS A 557 42.60 -12.92 -14.64
CA LYS A 557 43.73 -13.67 -14.09
C LYS A 557 43.75 -13.56 -12.56
N TYR A 558 44.41 -14.54 -11.92
CA TYR A 558 44.64 -14.56 -10.48
C TYR A 558 45.10 -13.20 -9.93
N GLY A 559 44.44 -12.73 -8.88
CA GLY A 559 44.74 -11.48 -8.19
C GLY A 559 43.50 -10.80 -7.62
N TRP A 560 43.70 -10.00 -6.58
CA TRP A 560 42.71 -9.05 -6.07
C TRP A 560 42.75 -7.73 -6.87
N GLY A 561 41.70 -6.90 -6.77
CA GLY A 561 41.68 -5.57 -7.41
C GLY A 561 41.55 -5.61 -8.93
N ASN A 562 41.18 -6.77 -9.47
CA ASN A 562 40.94 -6.95 -10.91
C ASN A 562 39.66 -7.76 -11.21
N ALA A 563 38.86 -8.15 -10.20
CA ALA A 563 37.49 -8.61 -10.43
C ALA A 563 36.54 -8.45 -9.23
N GLY A 564 35.35 -7.91 -9.48
CA GLY A 564 34.35 -7.62 -8.47
C GLY A 564 33.05 -7.08 -9.07
N ALA A 565 32.05 -6.85 -8.22
CA ALA A 565 30.76 -6.29 -8.60
C ALA A 565 29.97 -5.79 -7.37
N ALA A 566 28.97 -4.95 -7.62
CA ALA A 566 28.00 -4.52 -6.61
C ALA A 566 26.59 -5.00 -6.91
N THR A 567 25.73 -4.99 -5.91
CA THR A 567 24.30 -5.27 -6.09
C THR A 567 23.59 -4.06 -6.66
N ALA A 568 22.68 -4.27 -7.62
CA ALA A 568 21.83 -3.22 -8.20
C ALA A 568 20.89 -2.59 -7.16
N SER A 569 20.46 -3.39 -6.20
CA SER A 569 19.62 -2.97 -5.08
C SER A 569 20.48 -2.64 -3.85
N ASN A 570 19.94 -1.81 -2.97
CA ASN A 570 20.61 -1.39 -1.74
C ASN A 570 19.74 -1.71 -0.50
N ILE A 571 20.36 -1.59 0.68
CA ILE A 571 19.70 -1.39 1.95
C ILE A 571 19.72 0.12 2.22
N PRO A 572 18.59 0.83 2.10
CA PRO A 572 18.50 2.29 2.27
C PRO A 572 19.02 2.73 3.63
N ALA A 573 19.44 3.98 3.78
CA ALA A 573 19.86 4.51 5.07
C ALA A 573 18.82 4.22 6.17
N HIS A 574 19.29 3.85 7.37
CA HIS A 574 18.49 3.52 8.57
C HIS A 574 17.55 2.29 8.49
N ALA A 575 17.38 1.66 7.33
CA ALA A 575 16.59 0.44 7.20
C ALA A 575 17.26 -0.77 7.88
N ASP A 576 16.51 -1.80 8.25
CA ASP A 576 17.12 -3.08 8.57
C ASP A 576 17.25 -3.90 7.27
N GLY A 577 18.21 -4.82 7.21
CA GLY A 577 18.41 -5.62 6.01
C GLY A 577 19.61 -6.53 6.12
N TRP A 578 19.81 -7.39 5.13
CA TRP A 578 20.94 -8.30 5.11
C TRP A 578 21.36 -8.68 3.68
N LEU A 579 22.64 -9.00 3.54
CA LEU A 579 23.18 -9.74 2.41
C LEU A 579 23.53 -11.15 2.88
N GLN A 580 23.19 -12.16 2.08
CA GLN A 580 23.49 -13.56 2.37
C GLN A 580 24.06 -14.24 1.14
N MET A 581 25.04 -15.12 1.35
CA MET A 581 25.56 -16.04 0.33
C MET A 581 25.48 -17.47 0.86
N THR A 582 25.25 -18.43 -0.03
CA THR A 582 25.46 -19.86 0.26
C THR A 582 26.73 -20.30 -0.44
N ILE A 583 27.63 -20.99 0.27
CA ILE A 583 28.84 -21.53 -0.33
C ILE A 583 28.44 -22.73 -1.18
N GLY A 584 28.60 -22.65 -2.49
CA GLY A 584 28.46 -23.82 -3.36
C GLY A 584 29.66 -24.70 -3.31
N ASP A 585 30.50 -24.60 -4.34
CA ASP A 585 31.76 -25.30 -4.39
C ASP A 585 32.79 -24.60 -3.49
N ALA A 586 33.09 -25.19 -2.32
CA ALA A 586 34.03 -24.62 -1.37
C ALA A 586 35.42 -24.38 -1.97
N SER A 587 35.84 -25.18 -2.98
CA SER A 587 37.11 -24.99 -3.67
C SER A 587 37.16 -23.71 -4.53
N LYS A 588 36.00 -23.15 -4.86
CA LYS A 588 35.83 -21.94 -5.67
C LYS A 588 35.44 -20.71 -4.85
N ALA A 589 35.25 -20.84 -3.55
CA ALA A 589 34.85 -19.75 -2.66
C ALA A 589 36.06 -18.88 -2.24
N ASN A 590 36.84 -18.40 -3.21
CA ASN A 590 38.00 -17.53 -2.99
C ASN A 590 37.62 -16.07 -3.23
N LEU A 591 36.97 -15.45 -2.25
CA LEU A 591 36.29 -14.17 -2.44
C LEU A 591 36.13 -13.40 -1.13
N ALA A 592 35.93 -12.09 -1.25
CA ALA A 592 35.38 -11.26 -0.20
C ALA A 592 33.96 -10.83 -0.59
N ILE A 593 33.01 -10.91 0.34
CA ILE A 593 31.61 -10.52 0.12
C ILE A 593 31.01 -9.89 1.36
N GLY A 594 30.22 -8.85 1.17
CA GLY A 594 29.61 -8.15 2.29
C GLY A 594 28.82 -6.92 1.87
N LEU A 595 28.57 -6.05 2.85
CA LEU A 595 27.87 -4.79 2.67
C LEU A 595 28.88 -3.63 2.72
N SER A 596 28.73 -2.68 1.79
CA SER A 596 29.60 -1.51 1.66
C SER A 596 28.78 -0.23 1.42
N PRO A 597 29.20 0.95 1.92
CA PRO A 597 28.49 2.22 1.66
C PRO A 597 28.52 2.69 0.20
N TYR A 598 29.46 2.20 -0.58
CA TYR A 598 29.61 2.40 -2.02
C TYR A 598 30.49 1.27 -2.57
N ASN A 599 30.54 1.10 -3.90
CA ASN A 599 31.42 0.14 -4.58
C ASN A 599 32.56 0.88 -5.31
N PRO A 600 33.68 1.20 -4.64
CA PRO A 600 34.73 1.99 -5.26
C PRO A 600 35.69 1.17 -6.13
N ASP A 601 35.82 -0.14 -5.91
CA ASP A 601 36.78 -0.99 -6.61
C ASP A 601 36.51 -2.50 -6.43
N ASP A 602 37.27 -3.31 -7.16
CA ASP A 602 37.24 -4.76 -7.15
C ASP A 602 38.24 -5.40 -6.17
N HIS A 603 38.55 -4.74 -5.05
CA HIS A 603 39.52 -5.18 -4.04
C HIS A 603 38.82 -5.67 -2.75
N PRO A 604 39.30 -6.71 -2.06
CA PRO A 604 38.64 -7.21 -0.85
C PRO A 604 38.56 -6.15 0.24
N GLU A 605 39.50 -5.20 0.33
CA GLU A 605 39.51 -4.15 1.37
C GLU A 605 38.29 -3.23 1.35
N THR A 606 37.61 -3.10 0.22
CA THR A 606 36.49 -2.17 0.06
C THR A 606 35.15 -2.74 0.50
N VAL A 607 35.09 -4.06 0.68
CA VAL A 607 34.00 -4.73 1.40
C VAL A 607 33.97 -4.27 2.86
N ALA A 608 33.14 -3.28 3.20
CA ALA A 608 33.22 -2.63 4.51
C ALA A 608 32.81 -3.57 5.67
N TYR A 609 31.75 -4.35 5.48
CA TYR A 609 31.24 -5.31 6.48
C TYR A 609 31.02 -6.65 5.79
N GLY A 610 31.91 -7.62 6.01
CA GLY A 610 31.88 -8.81 5.16
C GLY A 610 32.59 -10.03 5.71
N PHE A 611 32.55 -11.07 4.89
CA PHE A 611 33.37 -12.26 5.02
C PHE A 611 34.46 -12.24 3.96
N GLU A 612 35.61 -12.76 4.32
CA GLU A 612 36.70 -13.08 3.39
C GLU A 612 36.98 -14.58 3.49
N LEU A 613 36.93 -15.25 2.35
CA LEU A 613 37.13 -16.69 2.22
C LEU A 613 38.40 -16.93 1.41
N SER A 614 39.23 -17.87 1.89
CA SER A 614 40.55 -18.13 1.32
C SER A 614 40.73 -19.54 0.79
N GLN A 615 41.78 -19.72 -0.01
CA GLN A 615 42.13 -20.97 -0.71
C GLN A 615 42.50 -22.14 0.21
N TYR A 616 42.65 -21.88 1.50
CA TYR A 616 42.95 -22.89 2.53
C TYR A 616 41.71 -23.24 3.35
N ASN A 617 40.51 -23.04 2.79
CA ASN A 617 39.21 -23.19 3.44
C ASN A 617 39.03 -22.33 4.70
N ASN A 618 39.84 -21.30 4.91
CA ASN A 618 39.72 -20.43 6.08
C ASN A 618 38.71 -19.30 5.80
N ALA A 619 37.75 -19.13 6.71
CA ALA A 619 36.83 -18.00 6.73
C ALA A 619 37.29 -16.95 7.73
N TYR A 620 37.12 -15.68 7.35
CA TYR A 620 37.35 -14.52 8.20
C TYR A 620 36.13 -13.61 8.13
N TRP A 621 35.87 -12.87 9.20
CA TRP A 621 34.99 -11.70 9.13
C TRP A 621 35.79 -10.41 9.30
N LYS A 622 35.24 -9.32 8.80
CA LYS A 622 35.82 -7.99 8.93
C LYS A 622 34.78 -6.88 9.02
N ARG A 623 35.20 -5.77 9.61
CA ARG A 623 34.53 -4.47 9.60
C ARG A 623 35.48 -3.38 9.10
N GLU A 624 34.92 -2.24 8.72
CA GLU A 624 35.64 -1.06 8.26
C GLU A 624 36.75 -0.65 9.25
N GLY A 625 37.97 -0.41 8.73
CA GLY A 625 39.13 0.01 9.53
C GLY A 625 39.70 -1.04 10.50
N SER A 626 39.34 -2.32 10.38
CA SER A 626 39.80 -3.38 11.29
C SER A 626 40.60 -4.49 10.60
N GLN A 627 41.45 -5.17 11.37
CA GLN A 627 42.12 -6.41 10.95
C GLN A 627 41.10 -7.56 10.87
N ARG A 628 41.23 -8.44 9.86
CA ARG A 628 40.39 -9.62 9.69
C ARG A 628 40.52 -10.58 10.88
N THR A 629 39.41 -11.16 11.33
CA THR A 629 39.38 -12.11 12.46
C THR A 629 39.01 -13.51 11.97
N TYR A 630 39.80 -14.51 12.38
CA TYR A 630 39.63 -15.90 11.95
C TYR A 630 38.38 -16.57 12.53
N LEU A 631 37.62 -17.28 11.70
CA LEU A 631 36.36 -17.95 12.05
C LEU A 631 36.40 -19.48 11.93
N GLY A 632 37.55 -20.06 11.56
CA GLY A 632 37.64 -21.50 11.29
C GLY A 632 37.46 -21.85 9.81
N SER A 633 37.28 -23.15 9.54
CA SER A 633 37.05 -23.65 8.18
C SER A 633 35.60 -23.49 7.73
N PHE A 634 35.35 -23.50 6.41
CA PHE A 634 34.00 -23.50 5.82
C PHE A 634 33.80 -24.68 4.85
N ASP A 635 32.54 -25.07 4.67
CA ASP A 635 32.13 -26.20 3.84
C ASP A 635 31.09 -25.80 2.78
N THR A 636 30.98 -26.63 1.73
CA THR A 636 29.87 -26.56 0.78
C THR A 636 28.52 -26.66 1.50
N GLY A 637 27.64 -25.71 1.23
CA GLY A 637 26.32 -25.55 1.86
C GLY A 637 26.28 -24.56 3.01
N ASP A 638 27.43 -24.08 3.51
CA ASP A 638 27.45 -23.06 4.56
C ASP A 638 26.78 -21.76 4.08
N VAL A 639 25.94 -21.19 4.94
CA VAL A 639 25.23 -19.95 4.70
C VAL A 639 25.88 -18.83 5.51
N LEU A 640 26.46 -17.84 4.82
CA LEU A 640 27.08 -16.67 5.42
C LEU A 640 26.18 -15.46 5.24
N ARG A 641 25.86 -14.75 6.33
CA ARG A 641 24.99 -13.56 6.30
C ARG A 641 25.62 -12.40 7.04
N VAL A 642 25.60 -11.23 6.42
CA VAL A 642 25.88 -9.95 7.07
C VAL A 642 24.56 -9.20 7.17
N GLU A 643 24.13 -8.93 8.40
CA GLU A 643 22.83 -8.33 8.70
C GLU A 643 23.01 -7.01 9.44
N ARG A 644 22.33 -5.95 8.98
CA ARG A 644 22.14 -4.71 9.73
C ARG A 644 20.83 -4.76 10.50
N LYS A 645 20.93 -4.55 11.81
CA LYS A 645 19.80 -4.29 12.72
C LYS A 645 20.03 -2.98 13.46
N GLY A 646 19.48 -1.89 12.92
CA GLY A 646 19.72 -0.53 13.38
C GLY A 646 21.18 -0.14 13.26
N HIS A 647 21.81 0.19 14.40
CA HIS A 647 23.23 0.56 14.48
C HIS A 647 24.16 -0.64 14.78
N GLU A 648 23.63 -1.87 14.68
CA GLU A 648 24.38 -3.10 14.87
C GLU A 648 24.52 -3.85 13.54
N MET A 649 25.75 -4.30 13.24
CA MET A 649 26.05 -5.28 12.22
C MET A 649 26.25 -6.65 12.87
N ARG A 650 25.56 -7.66 12.37
CA ARG A 650 25.61 -9.05 12.81
C ARG A 650 26.18 -9.90 11.70
N TYR A 651 27.11 -10.78 12.06
CA TYR A 651 27.72 -11.74 11.16
C TYR A 651 27.21 -13.11 11.57
N LEU A 652 26.55 -13.81 10.65
CA LEU A 652 25.94 -15.09 10.92
C LEU A 652 26.51 -16.17 10.00
N ARG A 653 26.66 -17.37 10.56
CA ARG A 653 26.94 -18.60 9.83
C ARG A 653 25.89 -19.64 10.17
N ASN A 654 25.24 -20.19 9.16
CA ASN A 654 24.16 -21.18 9.30
C ASN A 654 23.06 -20.73 10.28
N GLY A 655 22.75 -19.43 10.27
CA GLY A 655 21.77 -18.79 11.16
C GLY A 655 22.26 -18.42 12.55
N ASN A 656 23.47 -18.84 12.96
CA ASN A 656 24.04 -18.50 14.27
C ASN A 656 24.86 -17.21 14.17
N ILE A 657 24.65 -16.28 15.10
CA ILE A 657 25.45 -15.06 15.20
C ILE A 657 26.84 -15.42 15.75
N ILE A 658 27.88 -15.16 14.96
CA ILE A 658 29.27 -15.48 15.30
C ILE A 658 30.11 -14.25 15.63
N ALA A 659 29.70 -13.06 15.15
CA ALA A 659 30.32 -11.80 15.51
C ALA A 659 29.32 -10.64 15.42
N ARG A 660 29.65 -9.53 16.09
CA ARG A 660 28.88 -8.28 16.11
C ARG A 660 29.82 -7.09 15.98
N SER A 661 29.39 -6.04 15.30
CA SER A 661 30.06 -4.74 15.31
C SER A 661 29.05 -3.59 15.26
N SER A 662 29.51 -2.37 15.58
CA SER A 662 28.71 -1.15 15.44
C SER A 662 28.82 -0.57 14.02
N ILE A 663 27.77 0.10 13.55
CA ILE A 663 27.77 0.92 12.34
C ILE A 663 27.29 2.35 12.63
N SER A 664 28.13 3.33 12.30
CA SER A 664 27.88 4.75 12.53
C SER A 664 26.86 5.29 11.54
N ASN A 665 25.87 6.05 11.99
CA ASN A 665 24.89 6.76 11.15
C ASN A 665 24.01 5.91 10.22
N ALA A 666 24.15 4.57 10.23
CA ALA A 666 23.38 3.64 9.41
C ALA A 666 23.21 4.10 7.94
N PRO A 667 24.32 4.30 7.20
CA PRO A 667 24.29 4.81 5.83
C PRO A 667 23.56 3.84 4.89
N GLU A 668 23.27 4.27 3.66
CA GLU A 668 22.90 3.31 2.62
C GLU A 668 24.01 2.27 2.42
N LEU A 669 23.64 1.01 2.16
CA LEU A 669 24.58 -0.08 1.94
C LEU A 669 24.22 -0.87 0.68
N VAL A 670 25.19 -1.14 -0.17
CA VAL A 670 25.09 -2.08 -1.28
C VAL A 670 25.78 -3.39 -0.92
N GLY A 671 25.36 -4.49 -1.53
CA GLY A 671 26.17 -5.70 -1.52
C GLY A 671 27.38 -5.52 -2.43
N ASP A 672 28.52 -6.01 -1.97
CA ASP A 672 29.83 -5.78 -2.57
C ASP A 672 30.63 -7.08 -2.56
N VAL A 673 31.28 -7.39 -3.69
CA VAL A 673 32.04 -8.61 -3.91
C VAL A 673 33.36 -8.31 -4.62
N SER A 674 34.43 -8.93 -4.10
CA SER A 674 35.71 -9.07 -4.78
C SER A 674 36.08 -10.55 -4.91
N LEU A 675 36.70 -10.94 -6.04
CA LEU A 675 37.07 -12.34 -6.35
C LEU A 675 38.59 -12.47 -6.56
N LEU A 676 39.22 -13.56 -6.10
CA LEU A 676 40.68 -13.77 -6.18
C LEU A 676 41.14 -14.69 -7.32
N HIS A 677 40.69 -15.95 -7.32
CA HIS A 677 41.15 -16.97 -8.27
C HIS A 677 40.31 -16.98 -9.54
N THR A 678 40.92 -17.26 -10.69
CA THR A 678 40.18 -17.49 -11.94
C THR A 678 39.21 -18.66 -11.74
N GLY A 679 37.92 -18.45 -12.03
CA GLY A 679 36.84 -19.40 -11.72
C GLY A 679 36.28 -19.34 -10.29
N ALA A 680 36.79 -18.44 -9.44
CA ALA A 680 36.17 -18.16 -8.15
C ALA A 680 34.74 -17.63 -8.36
N CYS A 681 33.84 -18.03 -7.47
CA CYS A 681 32.41 -17.88 -7.67
C CYS A 681 31.71 -17.40 -6.40
N ALA A 682 31.00 -16.28 -6.49
CA ALA A 682 29.96 -15.92 -5.53
C ALA A 682 28.62 -16.42 -6.09
N GLU A 683 27.91 -17.24 -5.31
CA GLU A 683 26.69 -17.89 -5.77
C GLU A 683 25.57 -17.84 -4.74
N ALA A 684 24.34 -17.97 -5.24
CA ALA A 684 23.12 -17.89 -4.44
C ALA A 684 23.10 -16.66 -3.51
N VAL A 685 23.63 -15.53 -3.99
CA VAL A 685 23.71 -14.29 -3.24
C VAL A 685 22.35 -13.62 -3.24
N LYS A 686 21.85 -13.29 -2.06
CA LYS A 686 20.54 -12.67 -1.85
C LYS A 686 20.68 -11.40 -1.02
N LEU A 687 19.90 -10.39 -1.38
CA LEU A 687 19.77 -9.17 -0.62
C LEU A 687 18.33 -9.04 -0.12
N TYR A 688 18.19 -8.66 1.15
CA TYR A 688 16.90 -8.34 1.76
C TYR A 688 16.96 -6.96 2.39
N THR A 689 15.89 -6.20 2.17
CA THR A 689 15.66 -4.90 2.79
C THR A 689 14.31 -4.91 3.45
N ASP A 690 14.27 -4.51 4.73
CA ASP A 690 13.05 -4.32 5.51
C ASP A 690 12.52 -2.89 5.28
N SER A 691 11.77 -2.70 4.19
CA SER A 691 11.23 -1.40 3.78
C SER A 691 10.09 -0.89 4.69
N GLU A 692 9.52 -1.75 5.53
CA GLU A 692 8.43 -1.39 6.47
C GLU A 692 8.94 -0.66 7.72
N ASN A 693 10.23 -0.81 8.06
CA ASN A 693 10.81 -0.20 9.26
C ASN A 693 11.28 1.26 9.06
N THR A 694 11.14 1.80 7.85
CA THR A 694 11.50 3.19 7.51
C THR A 694 10.52 4.20 8.10
N GLN A 695 9.23 3.83 8.28
CA GLN A 695 8.23 4.70 8.91
C GLN A 695 8.24 4.57 10.44
N ALA A 696 8.39 3.37 11.00
CA ALA A 696 8.29 3.14 12.45
C ALA A 696 9.48 3.68 13.27
N ARG A 697 10.69 3.77 12.69
CA ARG A 697 11.85 4.37 13.38
C ARG A 697 11.99 5.88 13.21
N GLN A 698 11.40 6.47 12.16
CA GLN A 698 11.33 7.93 12.03
C GLN A 698 10.39 8.57 13.07
N GLU A 699 9.49 7.80 13.67
CA GLU A 699 8.63 8.26 14.77
C GLU A 699 9.29 8.20 16.15
N ALA A 700 10.27 7.29 16.36
CA ALA A 700 10.84 7.04 17.68
C ALA A 700 12.01 7.97 18.08
N THR A 701 12.61 8.71 17.15
CA THR A 701 13.64 9.72 17.46
C THR A 701 13.53 10.95 16.55
N LYS A 702 12.48 11.76 16.73
CA LYS A 702 12.45 13.13 16.20
C LYS A 702 13.47 14.01 16.94
N PRO A 703 14.26 14.80 16.19
CA PRO A 703 14.08 16.24 16.29
C PRO A 703 13.87 16.91 14.92
N ALA A 704 12.86 17.79 14.91
CA ALA A 704 12.50 18.90 13.99
C ALA A 704 12.64 18.77 12.45
N ALA A 705 11.53 19.15 11.78
CA ALA A 705 11.30 19.47 10.36
C ALA A 705 12.49 19.34 9.38
N VAL A 706 12.34 18.50 8.34
CA VAL A 706 13.18 18.58 7.14
C VAL A 706 12.76 19.83 6.35
N ASP A 707 13.55 20.89 6.51
CA ASP A 707 13.55 22.03 5.60
C ASP A 707 13.97 21.52 4.21
N ARG A 708 13.11 21.69 3.20
CA ARG A 708 13.46 21.34 1.82
C ARG A 708 14.41 22.41 1.27
N THR A 709 15.71 22.17 1.37
CA THR A 709 16.76 23.12 0.99
C THR A 709 17.40 22.83 -0.36
N ILE A 710 17.61 23.88 -1.16
CA ILE A 710 18.41 23.85 -2.38
C ILE A 710 19.58 24.81 -2.20
N ASN A 711 20.77 24.25 -2.01
CA ASN A 711 21.99 25.01 -1.78
C ASN A 711 22.84 25.04 -3.06
N LEU A 712 23.25 26.26 -3.43
CA LEU A 712 24.17 26.51 -4.54
C LEU A 712 25.49 26.94 -3.93
N TYR A 713 26.52 26.14 -4.14
CA TYR A 713 27.85 26.45 -3.64
C TYR A 713 28.71 26.94 -4.82
N PRO A 714 29.12 28.21 -4.84
CA PRO A 714 30.26 28.59 -5.66
C PRO A 714 31.49 27.85 -5.15
N ASN A 715 32.32 27.38 -6.08
CA ASN A 715 33.40 26.43 -5.79
C ASN A 715 34.35 26.93 -4.69
N PRO A 716 34.94 26.04 -3.85
CA PRO A 716 36.10 26.39 -3.05
C PRO A 716 37.24 26.88 -3.94
N ILE A 717 38.06 27.79 -3.39
CA ILE A 717 39.21 28.42 -4.05
C ILE A 717 40.07 27.34 -4.74
N GLY A 718 40.10 27.30 -6.08
CA GLY A 718 41.06 26.48 -6.84
C GLY A 718 40.60 25.80 -8.13
N ALA A 719 39.30 25.66 -8.41
CA ALA A 719 38.83 25.09 -9.68
C ALA A 719 37.87 26.05 -10.41
N ALA A 720 38.38 26.74 -11.43
CA ALA A 720 37.57 27.64 -12.25
C ALA A 720 36.63 26.81 -13.14
N GLY A 721 35.31 27.04 -13.05
CA GLY A 721 34.34 26.56 -14.03
C GLY A 721 33.28 25.56 -13.58
N SER A 722 33.28 25.04 -12.33
CA SER A 722 32.23 24.10 -11.88
C SER A 722 31.28 24.69 -10.82
N LEU A 723 29.98 24.39 -10.94
CA LEU A 723 28.95 24.72 -9.95
C LEU A 723 28.50 23.46 -9.21
N HIS A 724 28.43 23.54 -7.88
CA HIS A 724 27.94 22.44 -7.05
C HIS A 724 26.52 22.74 -6.55
N ILE A 725 25.59 21.82 -6.82
CA ILE A 725 24.18 21.94 -6.50
C ILE A 725 23.78 20.76 -5.62
N VAL A 726 23.23 21.05 -4.45
CA VAL A 726 22.74 20.01 -3.53
C VAL A 726 21.22 20.14 -3.43
N ILE A 727 20.52 19.05 -3.76
CA ILE A 727 19.06 18.94 -3.72
C ILE A 727 18.69 17.89 -2.67
N GLU A 728 18.26 18.34 -1.50
CA GLU A 728 17.90 17.46 -0.38
C GLU A 728 16.37 17.38 -0.22
N GLY A 729 15.86 16.17 0.03
CA GLY A 729 14.44 15.92 0.29
C GLY A 729 13.54 15.80 -0.95
N TYR A 730 14.10 15.58 -2.14
CA TYR A 730 13.35 15.27 -3.37
C TYR A 730 13.82 13.95 -3.98
N GLU A 731 12.90 13.01 -4.22
CA GLU A 731 13.18 11.66 -4.73
C GLU A 731 13.18 11.54 -6.27
N SER A 732 12.83 12.59 -7.04
CA SER A 732 12.78 12.47 -8.50
C SER A 732 13.12 13.76 -9.27
N GLU A 733 14.11 13.62 -10.15
CA GLU A 733 14.54 14.42 -11.32
C GLU A 733 14.24 15.93 -11.36
N GLY A 734 15.34 16.71 -11.32
CA GLY A 734 15.38 18.14 -11.63
C GLY A 734 16.05 18.46 -12.97
N LYS A 735 15.94 19.71 -13.42
CA LYS A 735 16.67 20.25 -14.59
C LYS A 735 17.18 21.65 -14.28
N LEU A 736 18.45 21.90 -14.59
CA LEU A 736 19.02 23.25 -14.64
C LEU A 736 19.03 23.76 -16.08
N MET A 737 18.48 24.95 -16.28
CA MET A 737 18.50 25.69 -17.53
C MET A 737 19.32 26.95 -17.34
N VAL A 738 20.29 27.23 -18.21
CA VAL A 738 21.14 28.43 -18.17
C VAL A 738 21.04 29.17 -19.50
N TYR A 739 20.78 30.47 -19.42
CA TYR A 739 20.56 31.38 -20.54
C TYR A 739 21.62 32.47 -20.55
N ASP A 740 22.06 32.89 -21.74
CA ASP A 740 22.82 34.14 -21.86
C ASP A 740 21.92 35.36 -21.59
N MET A 741 22.53 36.55 -21.46
CA MET A 741 21.78 37.78 -21.16
C MET A 741 20.90 38.27 -22.32
N SER A 742 20.99 37.66 -23.51
CA SER A 742 20.03 37.89 -24.60
C SER A 742 18.79 37.00 -24.49
N GLY A 743 18.77 36.06 -23.54
CA GLY A 743 17.68 35.12 -23.29
C GLY A 743 17.81 33.79 -24.05
N LYS A 744 18.92 33.56 -24.75
CA LYS A 744 19.16 32.30 -25.47
C LYS A 744 19.62 31.22 -24.49
N LEU A 745 19.01 30.04 -24.56
CA LEU A 745 19.41 28.88 -23.77
C LEU A 745 20.80 28.40 -24.24
N VAL A 746 21.74 28.33 -23.31
CA VAL A 746 23.13 27.92 -23.57
C VAL A 746 23.52 26.64 -22.85
N VAL A 747 22.86 26.27 -21.74
CA VAL A 747 23.04 24.96 -21.06
C VAL A 747 21.70 24.42 -20.58
N GLN A 748 21.49 23.12 -20.76
CA GLN A 748 20.38 22.37 -20.17
C GLN A 748 20.92 21.05 -19.62
N GLN A 749 20.73 20.82 -18.32
CA GLN A 749 21.30 19.66 -17.63
C GLN A 749 20.27 19.01 -16.70
N ALA A 750 20.14 17.70 -16.77
CA ALA A 750 19.33 16.92 -15.84
C ALA A 750 20.05 16.80 -14.48
N LEU A 751 19.28 16.79 -13.41
CA LEU A 751 19.73 16.69 -12.02
C LEU A 751 19.03 15.54 -11.33
N THR A 752 19.76 14.81 -10.50
CA THR A 752 19.21 13.77 -9.63
C THR A 752 19.02 14.32 -8.21
N GLY A 753 18.22 13.64 -7.38
CA GLY A 753 18.21 13.91 -5.95
C GLY A 753 19.61 13.70 -5.35
N GLY A 754 20.03 14.56 -4.42
CA GLY A 754 21.37 14.55 -3.84
C GLY A 754 22.35 15.56 -4.45
N GLN A 755 23.64 15.21 -4.47
CA GLN A 755 24.71 16.10 -4.93
C GLN A 755 24.90 16.04 -6.45
N ASN A 756 24.90 17.21 -7.10
CA ASN A 756 25.10 17.37 -8.52
C ASN A 756 26.27 18.33 -8.77
N ARG A 757 27.24 17.91 -9.59
CA ARG A 757 28.39 18.73 -9.99
C ARG A 757 28.35 19.01 -11.48
N LEU A 758 28.27 20.29 -11.84
CA LEU A 758 28.14 20.71 -13.23
C LEU A 758 29.36 21.49 -13.67
N ASP A 759 29.92 21.13 -14.83
CA ASP A 759 31.03 21.84 -15.44
C ASP A 759 30.56 22.84 -16.49
N PHE A 760 30.90 24.10 -16.29
CA PHE A 760 30.63 25.24 -17.15
C PHE A 760 31.89 25.78 -17.81
N SER A 761 33.03 25.08 -17.74
CA SER A 761 34.34 25.45 -18.30
C SER A 761 34.33 25.80 -19.81
N HIS A 762 33.30 25.38 -20.54
CA HIS A 762 33.10 25.63 -21.96
C HIS A 762 32.39 26.96 -22.31
N LEU A 763 31.72 27.61 -21.34
CA LEU A 763 31.11 28.95 -21.54
C LEU A 763 32.16 30.08 -21.69
N GLN A 764 31.73 31.31 -21.93
CA GLN A 764 32.62 32.48 -21.92
C GLN A 764 32.55 33.16 -20.54
N GLN A 765 33.54 33.99 -20.19
CA GLN A 765 33.46 34.81 -18.98
C GLN A 765 32.40 35.91 -19.18
N SER A 766 31.23 35.72 -18.59
CA SER A 766 30.09 36.63 -18.68
C SER A 766 29.08 36.38 -17.55
N MET A 767 28.00 37.15 -17.53
CA MET A 767 26.83 36.85 -16.70
C MET A 767 25.83 35.99 -17.47
N TYR A 768 25.16 35.09 -16.74
CA TYR A 768 24.17 34.16 -17.26
C TYR A 768 22.97 34.10 -16.32
N ALA A 769 21.76 34.03 -16.85
CA ALA A 769 20.56 33.75 -16.05
C ALA A 769 20.36 32.23 -15.93
N TYR A 770 19.83 31.75 -14.81
CA TYR A 770 19.48 30.33 -14.67
C TYR A 770 18.08 30.13 -14.09
N ARG A 771 17.51 28.97 -14.45
CA ARG A 771 16.24 28.46 -13.95
C ARG A 771 16.40 27.01 -13.53
N LEU A 772 16.08 26.73 -12.29
CA LEU A 772 16.05 25.38 -11.74
C LEU A 772 14.61 24.88 -11.71
N MET A 773 14.42 23.69 -12.27
CA MET A 773 13.14 23.00 -12.38
C MET A 773 13.21 21.69 -11.58
N ILE A 774 12.17 21.36 -10.82
CA ILE A 774 12.02 20.03 -10.19
C ILE A 774 10.59 19.57 -10.46
N ASN A 775 10.40 18.32 -10.91
CA ASN A 775 9.08 17.75 -11.27
C ASN A 775 8.24 18.66 -12.19
N GLY A 776 8.89 19.34 -13.14
CA GLY A 776 8.23 20.21 -14.12
C GLY A 776 7.86 21.61 -13.63
N GLN A 777 8.14 21.98 -12.37
CA GLN A 777 7.88 23.32 -11.82
C GLN A 777 9.18 24.09 -11.56
N SER A 778 9.16 25.43 -11.75
CA SER A 778 10.31 26.29 -11.44
C SER A 778 10.39 26.51 -9.94
N VAL A 779 11.50 26.07 -9.33
CA VAL A 779 11.70 26.12 -7.88
C VAL A 779 12.69 27.22 -7.45
N LYS A 780 13.60 27.64 -8.33
CA LYS A 780 14.57 28.71 -8.05
C LYS A 780 15.09 29.34 -9.34
N ASN A 781 15.27 30.66 -9.36
CA ASN A 781 15.82 31.42 -10.50
C ASN A 781 16.85 32.42 -10.01
N GLY A 782 17.83 32.77 -10.85
CA GLY A 782 18.84 33.77 -10.50
C GLY A 782 19.83 34.07 -11.62
N VAL A 783 20.93 34.73 -11.27
CA VAL A 783 22.03 35.06 -12.19
C VAL A 783 23.32 34.48 -11.63
N LEU A 784 24.15 33.92 -12.50
CA LEU A 784 25.48 33.40 -12.21
C LEU A 784 26.50 34.18 -13.03
N ARG A 785 27.67 34.44 -12.45
CA ARG A 785 28.82 34.99 -13.16
C ARG A 785 29.87 33.90 -13.27
N ARG A 786 30.37 33.68 -14.48
CA ARG A 786 31.53 32.80 -14.69
C ARG A 786 32.84 33.57 -14.61
#